data_AF-A0ABD3RCR6-F1
#
_entry.id   AF-A0ABD3RCR6-F1
#
_cell.length_a   1.000
_cell.length_b   1.000
_cell.length_c   1.000
_cell.angle_alpha   90.00
_cell.angle_beta   90.00
_cell.angle_gamma   90.00
#
_symmetry.space_group_name_H-M   'P 1'
#
loop_
_entity.id
_entity.type
_entity.pdbx_description
1 polymer ?
#
loop_
_entity_poly.entity_id
_entity_poly.type
_entity_poly.pdbx_seq_one_letter_code
_entity_poly.pdbx_strand_id
1 'polypeptide(L)'
;MKLFVASTRLIALFTTSFHLVNQIRGQEATTTVDATLKLSATNVHWGYFSKTLEPVLTVPSGSIVTVEMATHHACDDWDKMIKGDAGMEDIYHWSTENGQHEDYRGASGGGDGVHILTGPIFVEDAEPGDIIKVEILNLKPRLTPEGKAYGSNAAAWWGFQARLNKTDGEPFYSGSFSSTPDKNDEVITIYEIFDENGQGYAVPAYQFEWPVITDPQGTLRDFIAYPGTCVPHDEHGSTVPSSDVADMGWTKNDTIMYYDDVFRAHIPINYHVGTMGLAPESHDFVDSIPPMPSGGNLDNKRIGIGTTMYYPVEVAGGLISMGDAHAAQGDSELDGTAIETSVTGEFKLTVIKQADFTEAQKILDFPLGETEEEFIVHGFTETDYLETYANNPGDIYGASSIDKAMKNAYTQTRKFIMAEYGLTEAEATTIITTGVDFSMTQLVDGNWGVHSVIPKSIFVEVTDDEIILAESRSGRRTSGITGDAYLALSPETVHWGYFSKTLEPILTVQSGAEVVVEMATHHACDDWDKMIKGDAGMESIFRWTADGKGEEYRGATGGGDGVHILTGPIFVENAEPGDVLKVEILDLVPRVNSEGKAYGSNAAAWWGFQARVNKVNGDPFFSGSFSSTPDKNDEVITIYEIFDENGQGFAVPAYQFEWPVITDPQGTLRDFIAYPGTCVPHDEHGSTIPSSDVTDMGWTKNGTVTYYDDVFRARIPINYHVGTMGLAPESHDFVDSIPPMPSGGNLDNQRIGIGTTMYYPVEVAGGLISMGDAHAAQGDSELDGTAIETSVTGKFRLTLIKKDEFTGAMATLDFPLGETEDAWIVHGFTETDYLATFRDNPGDIYGASNIDKAMKNAYTQTRKFVMAEYGLTEAEATTVITTGVDFSITQLVDGNWGVHSVIPKTIFYEKLFLDTTPAEENLNTPVSVPTEPALPSADVVSSAFFATESLAALFVALIFFVVI
;
A
#
# COMPACT_ATOMS: atom_id res chain seq x y z
N MET A 1 -38.62 26.39 41.35
CA MET A 1 -38.86 27.68 40.65
C MET A 1 -37.52 28.31 40.26
N LYS A 2 -36.80 27.62 39.37
CA LYS A 2 -35.60 28.00 38.60
C LYS A 2 -35.45 26.91 37.52
N LEU A 3 -36.55 26.70 36.79
CA LEU A 3 -36.70 25.69 35.75
C LEU A 3 -37.66 26.23 34.66
N PHE A 4 -37.53 27.54 34.39
CA PHE A 4 -38.41 28.28 33.48
C PHE A 4 -37.66 29.36 32.68
N VAL A 5 -36.32 29.26 32.59
CA VAL A 5 -35.47 30.15 31.76
C VAL A 5 -34.50 29.34 30.88
N ALA A 6 -34.62 28.01 30.84
CA ALA A 6 -33.83 27.15 29.94
C ALA A 6 -34.70 26.50 28.84
N SER A 7 -35.91 27.02 28.60
CA SER A 7 -36.85 26.50 27.60
C SER A 7 -37.08 27.45 26.41
N THR A 8 -36.25 28.48 26.25
CA THR A 8 -36.26 29.40 25.08
C THR A 8 -34.97 29.39 24.26
N ARG A 9 -34.04 28.46 24.52
CA ARG A 9 -32.89 28.17 23.63
C ARG A 9 -32.85 26.73 23.08
N LEU A 10 -33.74 25.85 23.53
CA LEU A 10 -33.83 24.47 23.02
C LEU A 10 -34.84 24.29 21.87
N ILE A 11 -35.68 25.31 21.60
CA ILE A 11 -36.64 25.31 20.47
C ILE A 11 -36.04 25.99 19.22
N ALA A 12 -34.81 26.52 19.29
CA ALA A 12 -34.07 27.06 18.15
C ALA A 12 -33.02 26.09 17.57
N LEU A 13 -32.87 24.89 18.13
CA LEU A 13 -31.87 23.89 17.72
C LEU A 13 -32.47 22.55 17.29
N PHE A 14 -33.79 22.38 17.35
CA PHE A 14 -34.49 21.17 16.85
C PHE A 14 -35.51 21.46 15.74
N THR A 15 -35.48 22.66 15.16
CA THR A 15 -36.25 23.02 13.96
C THR A 15 -35.37 23.63 12.85
N THR A 16 -34.12 23.19 12.73
CA THR A 16 -33.18 23.61 11.67
C THR A 16 -32.45 22.46 10.98
N SER A 17 -32.95 21.23 11.04
CA SER A 17 -32.31 20.11 10.31
C SER A 17 -33.24 19.07 9.69
N PHE A 18 -34.56 19.27 9.67
CA PHE A 18 -35.48 18.33 8.99
C PHE A 18 -36.82 19.01 8.69
N HIS A 19 -36.85 19.98 7.76
CA HIS A 19 -38.02 20.41 6.93
C HIS A 19 -37.84 21.73 6.15
N LEU A 20 -36.63 22.28 6.01
CA LEU A 20 -36.39 23.46 5.15
C LEU A 20 -35.29 23.20 4.10
N VAL A 21 -35.39 22.07 3.41
CA VAL A 21 -34.66 21.79 2.14
C VAL A 21 -35.61 21.48 0.98
N ASN A 22 -36.93 21.35 1.21
CA ASN A 22 -37.89 20.94 0.16
C ASN A 22 -38.91 21.98 -0.29
N GLN A 23 -38.68 23.29 -0.08
CA GLN A 23 -39.47 24.32 -0.78
C GLN A 23 -38.64 25.59 -0.96
N ILE A 24 -38.42 25.98 -2.22
CA ILE A 24 -37.69 27.16 -2.72
C ILE A 24 -36.17 26.96 -2.92
N ARG A 25 -35.81 25.96 -3.71
CA ARG A 25 -35.01 26.13 -4.93
C ARG A 25 -35.71 25.29 -6.00
N GLY A 26 -35.86 25.81 -7.21
CA GLY A 26 -36.44 25.03 -8.30
C GLY A 26 -35.54 23.81 -8.52
N GLN A 27 -36.00 22.64 -8.08
CA GLN A 27 -35.55 21.38 -8.66
C GLN A 27 -36.09 21.39 -10.09
N GLU A 28 -35.29 21.91 -11.01
CA GLU A 28 -35.32 21.34 -12.35
C GLU A 28 -35.00 19.85 -12.15
N ALA A 29 -35.92 18.99 -12.57
CA ALA A 29 -35.60 17.59 -12.74
C ALA A 29 -34.46 17.55 -13.76
N THR A 30 -33.23 17.35 -13.31
CA THR A 30 -32.13 16.98 -14.20
C THR A 30 -32.53 15.64 -14.80
N THR A 31 -33.02 15.68 -16.03
CA THR A 31 -33.25 14.49 -16.83
C THR A 31 -31.89 13.81 -16.97
N THR A 32 -31.66 12.72 -16.24
CA THR A 32 -30.49 11.86 -16.47
C THR A 32 -30.63 11.31 -17.88
N VAL A 33 -29.69 11.67 -18.75
CA VAL A 33 -29.60 11.10 -20.08
C VAL A 33 -28.77 9.84 -19.97
N ASP A 34 -29.39 8.69 -20.28
CA ASP A 34 -28.68 7.43 -20.46
C ASP A 34 -28.21 7.37 -21.92
N ALA A 35 -26.90 7.43 -22.14
CA ALA A 35 -26.27 7.30 -23.46
C ALA A 35 -25.36 6.08 -23.51
N THR A 36 -25.22 5.46 -24.68
CA THR A 36 -24.35 4.29 -24.86
C THR A 36 -23.37 4.54 -25.99
N LEU A 37 -22.09 4.36 -25.70
CA LEU A 37 -21.00 4.39 -26.67
C LEU A 37 -20.54 2.94 -26.91
N LYS A 38 -20.93 2.40 -28.06
CA LYS A 38 -20.61 1.03 -28.49
C LYS A 38 -19.20 0.98 -29.10
N LEU A 39 -18.53 -0.15 -28.98
CA LEU A 39 -17.26 -0.36 -29.68
C LEU A 39 -17.47 -0.35 -31.19
N SER A 40 -16.71 0.50 -31.87
CA SER A 40 -16.52 0.53 -33.33
C SER A 40 -15.29 1.36 -33.63
N ALA A 41 -14.70 1.17 -34.81
CA ALA A 41 -13.54 1.95 -35.27
C ALA A 41 -13.80 3.47 -35.35
N THR A 42 -15.08 3.89 -35.36
CA THR A 42 -15.47 5.31 -35.38
C THR A 42 -15.64 5.93 -33.99
N ASN A 43 -15.74 5.11 -32.94
CA ASN A 43 -16.01 5.56 -31.56
C ASN A 43 -14.77 5.46 -30.67
N VAL A 44 -13.66 4.96 -31.22
CA VAL A 44 -12.39 4.80 -30.52
C VAL A 44 -11.30 5.57 -31.24
N HIS A 45 -10.25 5.88 -30.50
CA HIS A 45 -8.94 6.27 -31.01
C HIS A 45 -7.89 5.42 -30.28
N TRP A 46 -6.69 5.27 -30.85
CA TRP A 46 -5.74 4.26 -30.40
C TRP A 46 -4.38 4.89 -30.07
N GLY A 47 -4.04 4.89 -28.79
CA GLY A 47 -2.71 5.22 -28.30
C GLY A 47 -2.47 6.68 -27.98
N TYR A 48 -3.50 7.53 -27.95
CA TYR A 48 -3.28 8.94 -27.64
C TYR A 48 -4.48 9.67 -27.04
N PHE A 49 -4.24 10.72 -26.26
CA PHE A 49 -5.23 11.76 -25.99
C PHE A 49 -5.02 12.92 -26.96
N SER A 50 -6.10 13.61 -27.36
CA SER A 50 -5.99 14.77 -28.26
C SER A 50 -7.14 15.75 -28.07
N LYS A 51 -6.78 17.02 -27.88
CA LYS A 51 -7.74 18.13 -27.85
C LYS A 51 -8.33 18.48 -29.22
N THR A 52 -7.80 17.88 -30.29
CA THR A 52 -8.21 18.16 -31.67
C THR A 52 -9.24 17.16 -32.21
N LEU A 53 -9.54 16.11 -31.45
CA LEU A 53 -10.56 15.12 -31.81
C LEU A 53 -11.97 15.71 -31.69
N GLU A 54 -12.79 15.45 -32.70
CA GLU A 54 -14.22 15.71 -32.63
C GLU A 54 -14.87 14.73 -31.65
N PRO A 55 -15.72 15.19 -30.72
CA PRO A 55 -16.36 14.31 -29.77
C PRO A 55 -17.36 13.38 -30.47
N VAL A 56 -17.28 12.09 -30.15
CA VAL A 56 -18.18 11.06 -30.68
C VAL A 56 -19.52 11.03 -29.95
N LEU A 57 -19.58 11.63 -28.77
CA LEU A 57 -20.76 11.78 -27.94
C LEU A 57 -20.74 13.12 -27.20
N THR A 58 -21.89 13.77 -27.07
CA THR A 58 -22.08 14.97 -26.25
C THR A 58 -23.18 14.72 -25.24
N VAL A 59 -22.93 15.00 -23.96
CA VAL A 59 -23.88 14.77 -22.87
C VAL A 59 -23.91 15.95 -21.89
N PRO A 60 -25.06 16.28 -21.29
CA PRO A 60 -25.12 17.25 -20.21
C PRO A 60 -24.45 16.72 -18.94
N SER A 61 -23.98 17.64 -18.08
CA SER A 61 -23.52 17.30 -16.72
C SER A 61 -24.60 16.54 -15.94
N GLY A 62 -24.17 15.49 -15.22
CA GLY A 62 -25.02 14.56 -14.47
C GLY A 62 -25.53 13.35 -15.27
N SER A 63 -25.14 13.21 -16.54
CA SER A 63 -25.53 12.07 -17.39
C SER A 63 -24.85 10.77 -16.98
N ILE A 64 -25.53 9.65 -17.23
CA ILE A 64 -24.96 8.30 -17.10
C ILE A 64 -24.64 7.80 -18.50
N VAL A 65 -23.38 7.40 -18.72
CA VAL A 65 -22.90 6.87 -19.98
C VAL A 65 -22.47 5.42 -19.81
N THR A 66 -22.96 4.55 -20.67
CA THR A 66 -22.45 3.19 -20.84
C THR A 66 -21.36 3.22 -21.90
N VAL A 67 -20.14 2.83 -21.55
CA VAL A 67 -18.99 2.82 -22.46
C VAL A 67 -18.48 1.39 -22.59
N GLU A 68 -18.43 0.88 -23.82
CA GLU A 68 -17.77 -0.39 -24.12
C GLU A 68 -16.29 -0.13 -24.42
N MET A 69 -15.39 -0.81 -23.72
CA MET A 69 -13.94 -0.66 -23.82
C MET A 69 -13.31 -1.97 -24.29
N ALA A 70 -12.39 -1.87 -25.24
CA ALA A 70 -11.62 -3.00 -25.75
C ALA A 70 -10.24 -2.99 -25.12
N THR A 71 -9.74 -4.13 -24.65
CA THR A 71 -8.31 -4.23 -24.38
C THR A 71 -7.54 -4.22 -25.70
N HIS A 72 -6.36 -3.62 -25.69
CA HIS A 72 -5.42 -3.55 -26.80
C HIS A 72 -4.62 -4.85 -27.04
N HIS A 73 -4.72 -5.81 -26.09
CA HIS A 73 -4.15 -7.15 -26.16
C HIS A 73 -5.12 -8.22 -26.71
N ALA A 74 -6.32 -7.85 -27.17
CA ALA A 74 -7.32 -8.83 -27.61
C ALA A 74 -6.86 -9.67 -28.83
N CYS A 75 -5.93 -9.17 -29.64
CA CYS A 75 -5.40 -9.93 -30.77
C CYS A 75 -4.26 -10.89 -30.41
N ASP A 76 -3.87 -10.95 -29.13
CA ASP A 76 -3.00 -12.01 -28.63
C ASP A 76 -3.65 -13.38 -28.81
N ASP A 77 -4.99 -13.45 -28.71
CA ASP A 77 -5.79 -14.58 -29.20
C ASP A 77 -7.13 -14.12 -29.80
N TRP A 78 -7.14 -14.00 -31.13
CA TRP A 78 -8.31 -13.65 -31.92
C TRP A 78 -9.53 -14.55 -31.65
N ASP A 79 -9.33 -15.88 -31.56
CA ASP A 79 -10.44 -16.82 -31.44
C ASP A 79 -11.14 -16.70 -30.08
N LYS A 80 -10.42 -16.28 -29.03
CA LYS A 80 -10.96 -16.12 -27.67
C LYS A 80 -11.50 -14.72 -27.37
N MET A 81 -10.90 -13.67 -27.94
CA MET A 81 -11.20 -12.29 -27.50
C MET A 81 -11.84 -11.41 -28.59
N ILE A 82 -11.85 -11.84 -29.86
CA ILE A 82 -12.37 -11.01 -30.98
C ILE A 82 -13.46 -11.73 -31.79
N LYS A 83 -13.28 -13.01 -32.11
CA LYS A 83 -14.11 -13.72 -33.08
C LYS A 83 -15.60 -13.71 -32.72
N GLY A 84 -16.41 -13.33 -33.69
CA GLY A 84 -17.87 -13.28 -33.55
C GLY A 84 -18.37 -12.04 -32.82
N ASP A 85 -17.46 -11.13 -32.44
CA ASP A 85 -17.79 -9.83 -31.88
C ASP A 85 -17.58 -8.72 -32.91
N ALA A 86 -18.68 -8.21 -33.46
CA ALA A 86 -18.63 -7.23 -34.55
C ALA A 86 -17.93 -5.92 -34.16
N GLY A 87 -17.94 -5.51 -32.88
CA GLY A 87 -17.27 -4.28 -32.44
C GLY A 87 -15.76 -4.47 -32.35
N MET A 88 -15.32 -5.62 -31.81
CA MET A 88 -13.90 -5.99 -31.75
C MET A 88 -13.34 -6.25 -33.16
N GLU A 89 -14.08 -6.99 -33.99
CA GLU A 89 -13.70 -7.24 -35.39
C GLU A 89 -13.56 -5.92 -36.16
N ASP A 90 -14.46 -4.95 -35.99
CA ASP A 90 -14.35 -3.64 -36.66
C ASP A 90 -13.08 -2.86 -36.26
N ILE A 91 -12.68 -2.93 -34.98
CA ILE A 91 -11.50 -2.24 -34.47
C ILE A 91 -10.20 -2.93 -34.89
N TYR A 92 -10.15 -4.26 -34.84
CA TYR A 92 -8.94 -5.04 -35.09
C TYR A 92 -8.74 -5.47 -36.55
N HIS A 93 -9.76 -5.34 -37.40
CA HIS A 93 -9.67 -5.77 -38.79
C HIS A 93 -8.63 -4.95 -39.56
N TRP A 94 -7.54 -5.62 -39.94
CA TRP A 94 -6.41 -5.03 -40.64
C TRP A 94 -6.47 -5.40 -42.13
N SER A 95 -6.79 -4.44 -43.01
CA SER A 95 -6.94 -4.71 -44.45
C SER A 95 -5.97 -3.90 -45.33
N THR A 96 -5.28 -4.60 -46.22
CA THR A 96 -4.43 -3.99 -47.26
C THR A 96 -5.23 -3.48 -48.48
N GLU A 97 -6.51 -3.82 -48.63
CA GLU A 97 -7.27 -3.62 -49.87
C GLU A 97 -7.88 -2.21 -50.01
N ASN A 98 -8.07 -1.48 -48.91
CA ASN A 98 -8.82 -0.22 -48.90
C ASN A 98 -7.98 1.04 -48.66
N GLY A 99 -6.64 0.93 -48.55
CA GLY A 99 -5.79 2.09 -48.29
C GLY A 99 -6.11 2.83 -46.98
N GLN A 100 -6.81 2.18 -46.05
CA GLN A 100 -7.06 2.71 -44.71
C GLN A 100 -5.86 2.37 -43.82
N HIS A 101 -4.83 3.18 -44.05
CA HIS A 101 -3.77 3.68 -43.16
C HIS A 101 -3.32 2.84 -41.96
N GLU A 102 -2.03 2.47 -42.02
CA GLU A 102 -1.12 2.25 -40.87
C GLU A 102 -0.86 3.53 -40.04
N ASP A 103 -1.34 4.70 -40.47
CA ASP A 103 -0.69 5.97 -40.09
C ASP A 103 -1.00 6.52 -38.68
N TYR A 104 -1.84 5.87 -37.84
CA TYR A 104 -2.33 6.52 -36.60
C TYR A 104 -2.60 5.60 -35.40
N ARG A 105 -1.82 4.52 -35.16
CA ARG A 105 -1.77 3.93 -33.80
C ARG A 105 -0.61 4.54 -33.02
N GLY A 106 -0.91 5.12 -31.88
CA GLY A 106 0.02 5.95 -31.10
C GLY A 106 -0.01 7.43 -31.50
N ALA A 107 0.51 8.29 -30.64
CA ALA A 107 0.49 9.74 -30.77
C ALA A 107 1.22 10.26 -32.03
N SER A 108 2.28 9.59 -32.46
CA SER A 108 3.00 9.87 -33.71
C SER A 108 2.62 8.95 -34.88
N GLY A 109 1.73 7.98 -34.64
CA GLY A 109 1.42 6.88 -35.57
C GLY A 109 2.45 5.74 -35.57
N GLY A 110 3.46 5.82 -34.70
CA GLY A 110 4.59 4.87 -34.62
C GLY A 110 4.45 3.78 -33.57
N GLY A 111 3.30 3.67 -32.88
CA GLY A 111 3.10 2.78 -31.73
C GLY A 111 3.55 3.39 -30.39
N ASP A 112 3.81 4.70 -30.34
CA ASP A 112 3.99 5.49 -29.12
C ASP A 112 2.63 5.75 -28.46
N GLY A 113 2.26 4.85 -27.56
CA GLY A 113 0.94 4.77 -26.95
C GLY A 113 0.12 3.62 -27.52
N VAL A 114 -0.43 2.80 -26.62
CA VAL A 114 -0.91 1.45 -26.97
C VAL A 114 -2.38 1.21 -26.65
N HIS A 115 -3.04 2.07 -25.87
CA HIS A 115 -4.39 1.81 -25.36
C HIS A 115 -5.47 2.16 -26.38
N ILE A 116 -6.50 1.30 -26.50
CA ILE A 116 -7.72 1.63 -27.26
C ILE A 116 -8.63 2.46 -26.36
N LEU A 117 -8.83 3.73 -26.71
CA LEU A 117 -9.59 4.68 -25.91
C LEU A 117 -10.92 4.97 -26.58
N THR A 118 -12.01 4.66 -25.88
CA THR A 118 -13.37 4.93 -26.33
C THR A 118 -13.76 6.36 -25.95
N GLY A 119 -14.14 7.17 -26.94
CA GLY A 119 -14.34 8.61 -26.78
C GLY A 119 -13.79 9.43 -27.97
N PRO A 120 -13.56 10.74 -27.79
CA PRO A 120 -13.83 11.51 -26.58
C PRO A 120 -15.31 11.85 -26.42
N ILE A 121 -15.76 11.93 -25.17
CA ILE A 121 -17.10 12.40 -24.78
C ILE A 121 -16.98 13.87 -24.38
N PHE A 122 -17.80 14.72 -24.98
CA PHE A 122 -17.92 16.13 -24.61
C PHE A 122 -18.99 16.29 -23.53
N VAL A 123 -18.61 16.83 -22.36
CA VAL A 123 -19.54 17.15 -21.28
C VAL A 123 -19.96 18.62 -21.40
N GLU A 124 -21.24 18.88 -21.63
CA GLU A 124 -21.74 20.25 -21.78
C GLU A 124 -21.41 21.11 -20.55
N ASP A 125 -21.11 22.39 -20.80
CA ASP A 125 -20.78 23.41 -19.81
C ASP A 125 -19.48 23.22 -19.02
N ALA A 126 -18.69 22.17 -19.30
CA ALA A 126 -17.32 22.05 -18.78
C ALA A 126 -16.38 23.06 -19.45
N GLU A 127 -15.73 23.90 -18.65
CA GLU A 127 -14.79 24.93 -19.12
C GLU A 127 -13.41 24.74 -18.48
N PRO A 128 -12.32 25.23 -19.12
CA PRO A 128 -10.98 25.17 -18.51
C PRO A 128 -10.94 25.74 -17.09
N GLY A 129 -10.36 24.97 -16.18
CA GLY A 129 -10.30 25.21 -14.74
C GLY A 129 -11.42 24.57 -13.92
N ASP A 130 -12.50 24.07 -14.55
CA ASP A 130 -13.51 23.25 -13.86
C ASP A 130 -12.97 21.84 -13.53
N ILE A 131 -13.76 21.02 -12.83
CA ILE A 131 -13.46 19.60 -12.60
C ILE A 131 -14.56 18.75 -13.21
N ILE A 132 -14.19 17.66 -13.87
CA ILE A 132 -15.12 16.57 -14.18
C ILE A 132 -14.97 15.48 -13.11
N LYS A 133 -16.05 15.27 -12.37
CA LYS A 133 -16.25 14.15 -11.44
C LYS A 133 -16.80 12.96 -12.23
N VAL A 134 -16.16 11.81 -12.11
CA VAL A 134 -16.52 10.55 -12.78
C VAL A 134 -16.83 9.49 -11.73
N GLU A 135 -18.10 9.14 -11.55
CA GLU A 135 -18.50 8.04 -10.65
C GLU A 135 -18.55 6.73 -11.46
N ILE A 136 -17.77 5.72 -11.07
CA ILE A 136 -17.76 4.39 -11.68
C ILE A 136 -18.86 3.55 -11.04
N LEU A 137 -19.96 3.34 -11.75
CA LEU A 137 -21.17 2.73 -11.19
C LEU A 137 -21.18 1.21 -11.31
N ASN A 138 -20.60 0.68 -12.40
CA ASN A 138 -20.65 -0.74 -12.72
C ASN A 138 -19.60 -1.05 -13.81
N LEU A 139 -18.98 -2.22 -13.74
CA LEU A 139 -18.03 -2.74 -14.73
C LEU A 139 -18.35 -4.23 -14.95
N LYS A 140 -18.42 -4.66 -16.21
CA LYS A 140 -18.72 -6.06 -16.57
C LYS A 140 -17.81 -6.55 -17.69
N PRO A 141 -17.27 -7.77 -17.61
CA PRO A 141 -16.46 -8.31 -18.67
C PRO A 141 -17.26 -8.43 -19.96
N ARG A 142 -16.59 -8.24 -21.09
CA ARG A 142 -17.15 -8.49 -22.41
C ARG A 142 -17.13 -9.99 -22.67
N LEU A 143 -18.30 -10.55 -22.94
CA LEU A 143 -18.46 -11.99 -23.13
C LEU A 143 -18.36 -12.37 -24.62
N THR A 144 -17.66 -13.47 -24.87
CA THR A 144 -17.68 -14.20 -26.14
C THR A 144 -19.09 -14.69 -26.50
N PRO A 145 -19.36 -15.08 -27.76
CA PRO A 145 -20.62 -15.72 -28.15
C PRO A 145 -20.99 -16.96 -27.33
N GLU A 146 -19.99 -17.66 -26.78
CA GLU A 146 -20.14 -18.81 -25.89
C GLU A 146 -20.44 -18.44 -24.43
N GLY A 147 -20.44 -17.15 -24.09
CA GLY A 147 -20.71 -16.65 -22.75
C GLY A 147 -19.52 -16.69 -21.79
N LYS A 148 -18.28 -16.77 -22.33
CA LYS A 148 -17.03 -16.74 -21.55
C LYS A 148 -16.34 -15.39 -21.63
N ALA A 149 -15.55 -15.06 -20.61
CA ALA A 149 -14.65 -13.91 -20.59
C ALA A 149 -13.19 -14.38 -20.58
N TYR A 150 -12.33 -13.62 -21.26
CA TYR A 150 -10.91 -13.88 -21.33
C TYR A 150 -10.12 -12.58 -21.14
N GLY A 151 -8.86 -12.73 -20.76
CA GLY A 151 -7.89 -11.64 -20.76
C GLY A 151 -6.51 -12.12 -21.17
N SER A 152 -5.62 -11.17 -21.41
CA SER A 152 -4.20 -11.42 -21.68
C SER A 152 -3.35 -10.81 -20.57
N ASN A 153 -2.16 -11.31 -20.36
CA ASN A 153 -1.12 -10.64 -19.59
C ASN A 153 0.17 -10.84 -20.38
N ALA A 154 0.89 -9.77 -20.63
CA ALA A 154 2.18 -9.78 -21.28
C ALA A 154 3.25 -9.45 -20.26
N ALA A 155 4.04 -10.45 -19.87
CA ALA A 155 5.37 -10.18 -19.35
C ALA A 155 6.15 -9.58 -20.52
N ALA A 156 6.35 -8.27 -20.51
CA ALA A 156 6.76 -7.52 -21.68
C ALA A 156 8.13 -6.84 -21.50
N TRP A 157 8.75 -6.47 -22.63
CA TRP A 157 10.07 -5.84 -22.61
C TRP A 157 10.09 -4.45 -21.94
N TRP A 158 8.93 -3.80 -21.80
CA TRP A 158 8.81 -2.51 -21.09
C TRP A 158 8.65 -2.65 -19.57
N GLY A 159 8.31 -3.85 -19.10
CA GLY A 159 8.05 -4.14 -17.70
C GLY A 159 9.27 -3.93 -16.80
N PHE A 160 9.02 -3.80 -15.50
CA PHE A 160 10.06 -3.57 -14.50
C PHE A 160 11.04 -4.75 -14.41
N GLN A 161 10.55 -5.98 -14.51
CA GLN A 161 11.32 -7.22 -14.58
C GLN A 161 12.33 -7.24 -15.75
N ALA A 162 11.97 -6.70 -16.91
CA ALA A 162 12.84 -6.70 -18.10
C ALA A 162 14.02 -5.72 -17.96
N ARG A 163 13.93 -4.75 -17.05
CA ARG A 163 15.01 -3.80 -16.73
C ARG A 163 16.04 -4.40 -15.76
N LEU A 164 15.73 -5.55 -15.17
CA LEU A 164 16.61 -6.21 -14.22
C LEU A 164 17.65 -7.02 -14.98
N ASN A 165 18.92 -6.80 -14.65
CA ASN A 165 19.99 -7.67 -15.13
C ASN A 165 19.70 -9.10 -14.69
N LYS A 166 19.71 -10.05 -15.65
CA LYS A 166 19.45 -11.48 -15.42
C LYS A 166 20.50 -12.19 -14.55
N THR A 167 21.44 -11.45 -13.99
CA THR A 167 22.47 -11.95 -13.06
C THR A 167 22.33 -11.22 -11.73
N ASP A 168 22.06 -11.97 -10.66
CA ASP A 168 21.97 -11.46 -9.29
C ASP A 168 23.22 -10.62 -8.93
N GLY A 169 23.02 -9.39 -8.44
CA GLY A 169 24.10 -8.52 -7.93
C GLY A 169 24.62 -7.42 -8.86
N GLU A 170 24.14 -7.32 -10.10
CA GLU A 170 24.50 -6.21 -11.00
C GLU A 170 23.70 -4.91 -10.68
N PRO A 171 24.23 -3.70 -10.97
CA PRO A 171 23.55 -2.44 -10.67
C PRO A 171 22.18 -2.35 -11.35
N PHE A 172 21.18 -1.88 -10.63
CA PHE A 172 19.91 -1.43 -11.23
C PHE A 172 20.11 -0.06 -11.87
N TYR A 173 19.57 0.15 -13.06
CA TYR A 173 19.53 1.46 -13.69
C TYR A 173 18.06 1.83 -13.94
N SER A 174 17.54 2.74 -13.13
CA SER A 174 16.24 3.37 -13.39
C SER A 174 16.28 4.06 -14.76
N GLY A 175 15.25 3.86 -15.58
CA GLY A 175 15.07 4.59 -16.85
C GLY A 175 15.89 4.14 -18.08
N SER A 176 16.57 2.98 -18.10
CA SER A 176 17.18 2.49 -19.35
C SER A 176 16.80 1.04 -19.68
N PHE A 177 16.10 0.86 -20.81
CA PHE A 177 15.97 -0.45 -21.46
C PHE A 177 17.30 -0.88 -22.09
N SER A 178 17.52 -2.18 -22.23
CA SER A 178 18.60 -2.67 -23.09
C SER A 178 18.32 -2.21 -24.53
N SER A 179 19.36 -1.96 -25.33
CA SER A 179 19.19 -1.49 -26.73
C SER A 179 18.58 -2.54 -27.68
N THR A 180 18.31 -3.74 -27.17
CA THR A 180 17.70 -4.87 -27.90
C THR A 180 16.86 -5.67 -26.91
N PRO A 181 15.52 -5.59 -26.96
CA PRO A 181 14.63 -6.45 -26.18
C PRO A 181 15.10 -7.90 -26.25
N ASP A 182 15.24 -8.56 -25.10
CA ASP A 182 15.52 -9.98 -25.10
C ASP A 182 14.19 -10.70 -25.29
N LYS A 183 14.00 -11.32 -26.45
CA LYS A 183 12.81 -12.11 -26.79
C LYS A 183 12.42 -13.16 -25.74
N ASN A 184 13.35 -13.56 -24.86
CA ASN A 184 13.06 -14.50 -23.79
C ASN A 184 12.32 -13.85 -22.61
N ASP A 185 12.15 -12.53 -22.60
CA ASP A 185 11.40 -11.78 -21.58
C ASP A 185 9.95 -11.51 -21.99
N GLU A 186 9.52 -12.02 -23.15
CA GLU A 186 8.19 -11.78 -23.70
C GLU A 186 7.35 -13.05 -23.67
N VAL A 187 6.55 -13.19 -22.62
CA VAL A 187 5.65 -14.32 -22.41
C VAL A 187 4.22 -13.80 -22.28
N ILE A 188 3.34 -14.28 -23.14
CA ILE A 188 1.91 -13.99 -23.08
C ILE A 188 1.22 -15.09 -22.28
N THR A 189 0.41 -14.70 -21.29
CA THR A 189 -0.48 -15.59 -20.55
C THR A 189 -1.91 -15.27 -20.90
N ILE A 190 -2.64 -16.24 -21.45
CA ILE A 190 -4.07 -16.10 -21.67
C ILE A 190 -4.81 -16.58 -20.44
N TYR A 191 -5.74 -15.78 -19.93
CA TYR A 191 -6.57 -16.07 -18.77
C TYR A 191 -8.00 -16.37 -19.18
N GLU A 192 -8.62 -17.40 -18.58
CA GLU A 192 -10.07 -17.54 -18.53
C GLU A 192 -10.59 -16.87 -17.25
N ILE A 193 -11.62 -16.04 -17.37
CA ILE A 193 -12.17 -15.28 -16.26
C ILE A 193 -13.51 -15.88 -15.83
N PHE A 194 -13.59 -16.27 -14.56
CA PHE A 194 -14.80 -16.80 -13.94
C PHE A 194 -15.42 -15.73 -13.04
N ASP A 195 -16.39 -15.01 -13.60
CA ASP A 195 -17.11 -13.93 -12.94
C ASP A 195 -18.48 -14.40 -12.43
N GLU A 196 -18.69 -14.36 -11.10
CA GLU A 196 -19.98 -14.59 -10.44
C GLU A 196 -20.58 -13.28 -9.86
N ASN A 197 -20.79 -12.28 -10.72
CA ASN A 197 -21.34 -10.94 -10.40
C ASN A 197 -20.35 -9.99 -9.73
N GLY A 198 -19.18 -9.80 -10.34
CA GLY A 198 -18.08 -8.97 -9.84
C GLY A 198 -17.27 -9.64 -8.72
N GLN A 199 -17.62 -10.88 -8.36
CA GLN A 199 -16.88 -11.68 -7.38
C GLN A 199 -16.47 -12.97 -8.07
N GLY A 200 -15.17 -13.21 -8.16
CA GLY A 200 -14.65 -14.29 -8.99
C GLY A 200 -13.13 -14.34 -9.01
N TYR A 201 -12.61 -15.10 -9.97
CA TYR A 201 -11.18 -15.26 -10.16
C TYR A 201 -10.85 -15.50 -11.64
N ALA A 202 -9.65 -15.11 -12.04
CA ALA A 202 -9.06 -15.46 -13.32
C ALA A 202 -8.07 -16.61 -13.14
N VAL A 203 -8.00 -17.51 -14.11
CA VAL A 203 -7.06 -18.64 -14.11
C VAL A 203 -6.26 -18.65 -15.42
N PRO A 204 -4.93 -18.81 -15.37
CA PRO A 204 -4.13 -19.06 -16.56
C PRO A 204 -4.67 -20.26 -17.34
N ALA A 205 -4.98 -20.07 -18.62
CA ALA A 205 -5.41 -21.11 -19.54
C ALA A 205 -4.21 -21.77 -20.23
N TYR A 206 -3.25 -20.95 -20.70
CA TYR A 206 -1.96 -21.36 -21.26
C TYR A 206 -1.04 -20.14 -21.40
N GLN A 207 0.24 -20.40 -21.62
CA GLN A 207 1.25 -19.38 -21.94
C GLN A 207 1.89 -19.63 -23.31
N PHE A 208 2.44 -18.60 -23.93
CA PHE A 208 3.33 -18.76 -25.08
C PHE A 208 4.41 -17.66 -25.13
N GLU A 209 5.59 -18.02 -25.64
CA GLU A 209 6.62 -17.03 -25.99
C GLU A 209 6.18 -16.23 -27.21
N TRP A 210 6.43 -14.92 -27.18
CA TRP A 210 6.12 -14.05 -28.31
C TRP A 210 6.78 -14.56 -29.61
N PRO A 211 6.00 -14.84 -30.68
CA PRO A 211 6.55 -15.37 -31.91
C PRO A 211 7.02 -14.27 -32.87
N VAL A 212 7.87 -14.64 -33.83
CA VAL A 212 8.27 -13.72 -34.90
C VAL A 212 7.17 -13.65 -35.95
N ILE A 213 6.45 -12.52 -36.01
CA ILE A 213 5.31 -12.31 -36.89
C ILE A 213 5.69 -11.31 -38.00
N THR A 214 5.14 -11.50 -39.20
CA THR A 214 5.14 -10.49 -40.25
C THR A 214 3.71 -9.97 -40.39
N ASP A 215 3.55 -8.66 -40.27
CA ASP A 215 2.26 -7.99 -40.42
C ASP A 215 1.76 -7.98 -41.88
N PRO A 216 0.49 -7.63 -42.13
CA PRO A 216 -0.09 -7.63 -43.48
C PRO A 216 0.64 -6.72 -44.49
N GLN A 217 1.48 -5.79 -44.02
CA GLN A 217 2.28 -4.88 -44.83
C GLN A 217 3.69 -5.39 -45.10
N GLY A 218 4.07 -6.51 -44.47
CA GLY A 218 5.38 -7.14 -44.65
C GLY A 218 6.42 -6.68 -43.63
N THR A 219 6.04 -5.96 -42.57
CA THR A 219 6.95 -5.57 -41.49
C THR A 219 7.12 -6.74 -40.52
N LEU A 220 8.38 -7.05 -40.22
CA LEU A 220 8.72 -8.06 -39.23
C LEU A 220 8.54 -7.49 -37.81
N ARG A 221 7.91 -8.25 -36.93
CA ARG A 221 7.68 -7.99 -35.51
C ARG A 221 8.27 -9.15 -34.72
N ASP A 222 9.51 -9.00 -34.25
CA ASP A 222 10.26 -10.02 -33.50
C ASP A 222 10.27 -9.80 -31.98
N PHE A 223 9.52 -8.80 -31.53
CA PHE A 223 9.13 -8.47 -30.14
C PHE A 223 7.78 -7.71 -30.18
N ILE A 224 7.17 -7.45 -29.03
CA ILE A 224 5.91 -6.70 -28.87
C ILE A 224 6.19 -5.22 -29.15
N ALA A 225 6.25 -4.87 -30.44
CA ALA A 225 6.72 -3.56 -30.90
C ALA A 225 5.59 -2.60 -31.31
N TYR A 226 4.36 -3.10 -31.48
CA TYR A 226 3.25 -2.32 -32.02
C TYR A 226 1.90 -2.88 -31.56
N PRO A 227 0.98 -2.03 -31.07
CA PRO A 227 -0.27 -2.46 -30.48
C PRO A 227 -1.22 -3.08 -31.51
N GLY A 228 -2.02 -4.05 -31.07
CA GLY A 228 -2.96 -4.78 -31.89
C GLY A 228 -2.31 -5.61 -33.00
N THR A 229 -1.08 -6.07 -32.76
CA THR A 229 -0.44 -7.14 -33.53
C THR A 229 -1.20 -8.44 -33.28
N CYS A 230 -1.61 -9.12 -34.35
CA CYS A 230 -2.43 -10.32 -34.23
C CYS A 230 -1.56 -11.58 -34.33
N VAL A 231 -1.65 -12.45 -33.33
CA VAL A 231 -0.91 -13.71 -33.29
C VAL A 231 -1.64 -14.76 -34.15
N PRO A 232 -1.03 -15.25 -35.25
CA PRO A 232 -1.62 -16.31 -36.06
C PRO A 232 -1.40 -17.68 -35.38
N HIS A 233 -2.25 -18.02 -34.41
CA HIS A 233 -2.17 -19.27 -33.68
C HIS A 233 -2.31 -20.50 -34.59
N ASP A 234 -1.50 -21.50 -34.30
CA ASP A 234 -1.67 -22.88 -34.75
C ASP A 234 -2.88 -23.51 -34.04
N GLU A 235 -3.73 -24.33 -34.69
CA GLU A 235 -4.61 -25.26 -33.93
C GLU A 235 -3.69 -26.08 -33.00
N HIS A 236 -3.77 -25.94 -31.67
CA HIS A 236 -2.82 -26.52 -30.68
C HIS A 236 -2.13 -27.82 -31.17
N GLY A 237 -0.92 -27.69 -31.74
CA GLY A 237 -0.16 -28.79 -32.37
C GLY A 237 -0.22 -28.95 -33.90
N SER A 238 -0.71 -27.97 -34.67
CA SER A 238 -0.88 -28.00 -36.14
C SER A 238 -0.36 -26.73 -36.81
N THR A 239 0.39 -26.83 -37.92
CA THR A 239 0.97 -25.67 -38.63
C THR A 239 -0.03 -24.84 -39.46
N VAL A 240 -1.34 -24.95 -39.20
CA VAL A 240 -2.37 -24.22 -39.93
C VAL A 240 -2.88 -23.08 -39.03
N PRO A 241 -2.63 -21.82 -39.40
CA PRO A 241 -3.10 -20.66 -38.65
C PRO A 241 -4.63 -20.63 -38.48
N SER A 242 -5.12 -19.90 -37.47
CA SER A 242 -6.53 -19.47 -37.46
C SER A 242 -6.83 -18.80 -38.82
N SER A 243 -7.88 -19.26 -39.49
CA SER A 243 -8.16 -18.84 -40.87
C SER A 243 -8.33 -17.33 -40.96
N ASP A 244 -8.93 -16.73 -39.94
CA ASP A 244 -9.34 -15.33 -39.95
C ASP A 244 -8.12 -14.40 -39.84
N VAL A 245 -7.16 -14.71 -38.97
CA VAL A 245 -5.93 -13.92 -38.81
C VAL A 245 -5.01 -14.07 -40.03
N ALA A 246 -4.89 -15.28 -40.58
CA ALA A 246 -4.14 -15.51 -41.81
C ALA A 246 -4.80 -14.87 -43.05
N ASP A 247 -6.13 -14.85 -43.12
CA ASP A 247 -6.89 -14.20 -44.20
C ASP A 247 -6.70 -12.67 -44.18
N MET A 248 -6.45 -12.07 -43.01
CA MET A 248 -6.02 -10.66 -42.88
C MET A 248 -4.57 -10.41 -43.34
N GLY A 249 -3.79 -11.46 -43.64
CA GLY A 249 -2.43 -11.34 -44.17
C GLY A 249 -1.32 -11.43 -43.11
N TRP A 250 -1.65 -11.69 -41.84
CA TRP A 250 -0.66 -11.96 -40.81
C TRP A 250 0.02 -13.30 -41.04
N THR A 251 1.34 -13.34 -40.92
CA THR A 251 2.11 -14.58 -41.11
C THR A 251 3.12 -14.79 -39.99
N LYS A 252 3.12 -15.96 -39.36
CA LYS A 252 4.22 -16.35 -38.47
C LYS A 252 5.43 -16.80 -39.27
N ASN A 253 6.62 -16.48 -38.75
CA ASN A 253 7.89 -16.85 -39.35
C ASN A 253 8.58 -18.01 -38.60
N ASP A 254 8.10 -18.36 -37.43
CA ASP A 254 8.60 -19.43 -36.58
C ASP A 254 7.46 -20.27 -35.94
N THR A 255 7.85 -21.21 -35.07
CA THR A 255 6.90 -22.05 -34.33
C THR A 255 6.62 -21.39 -32.99
N ILE A 256 5.34 -21.25 -32.65
CA ILE A 256 4.92 -20.70 -31.36
C ILE A 256 5.20 -21.75 -30.28
N MET A 257 5.92 -21.36 -29.23
CA MET A 257 6.25 -22.23 -28.09
C MET A 257 5.17 -22.06 -27.03
N TYR A 258 4.26 -23.03 -26.94
CA TYR A 258 3.19 -23.05 -25.93
C TYR A 258 3.60 -23.80 -24.67
N TYR A 259 3.10 -23.31 -23.55
CA TYR A 259 3.11 -23.97 -22.25
C TYR A 259 1.65 -24.20 -21.84
N ASP A 260 1.17 -25.44 -22.00
CA ASP A 260 -0.21 -25.82 -21.67
C ASP A 260 -0.36 -26.28 -20.21
N ASP A 261 0.71 -26.83 -19.61
CA ASP A 261 0.75 -27.26 -18.21
C ASP A 261 1.14 -26.09 -17.28
N VAL A 262 0.47 -24.94 -17.42
CA VAL A 262 0.71 -23.74 -16.60
C VAL A 262 0.11 -23.89 -15.21
N PHE A 263 0.81 -23.35 -14.22
CA PHE A 263 0.31 -23.26 -12.85
C PHE A 263 -1.01 -22.46 -12.82
N ARG A 264 -2.08 -23.12 -12.39
CA ARG A 264 -3.43 -22.56 -12.38
C ARG A 264 -3.67 -21.72 -11.12
N ALA A 265 -3.00 -20.58 -11.07
CA ALA A 265 -3.22 -19.57 -10.04
C ALA A 265 -4.67 -19.06 -10.08
N HIS A 266 -5.31 -18.93 -8.91
CA HIS A 266 -6.64 -18.33 -8.76
C HIS A 266 -6.49 -16.85 -8.43
N ILE A 267 -6.33 -16.01 -9.45
CA ILE A 267 -6.14 -14.56 -9.26
C ILE A 267 -7.51 -13.92 -8.98
N PRO A 268 -7.73 -13.29 -7.81
CA PRO A 268 -8.98 -12.61 -7.53
C PRO A 268 -9.24 -11.48 -8.55
N ILE A 269 -10.44 -11.41 -9.11
CA ILE A 269 -10.79 -10.32 -10.02
C ILE A 269 -11.22 -9.08 -9.24
N ASN A 270 -10.81 -7.92 -9.74
CA ASN A 270 -11.27 -6.61 -9.35
C ASN A 270 -11.24 -5.72 -10.60
N TYR A 271 -12.36 -5.66 -11.32
CA TYR A 271 -12.43 -4.89 -12.56
C TYR A 271 -12.16 -3.42 -12.31
N HIS A 272 -11.25 -2.85 -13.09
CA HIS A 272 -10.89 -1.44 -13.03
C HIS A 272 -10.53 -0.89 -14.40
N VAL A 273 -10.43 0.44 -14.50
CA VAL A 273 -10.07 1.16 -15.72
C VAL A 273 -8.65 1.70 -15.54
N GLY A 274 -7.69 1.17 -16.28
CA GLY A 274 -6.30 1.62 -16.30
C GLY A 274 -6.17 3.02 -16.90
N THR A 275 -6.64 3.19 -18.13
CA THR A 275 -6.65 4.50 -18.81
C THR A 275 -8.00 5.21 -18.73
N MET A 276 -8.07 6.29 -17.94
CA MET A 276 -9.22 7.20 -17.91
C MET A 276 -8.77 8.64 -17.68
N GLY A 277 -9.09 9.55 -18.59
CA GLY A 277 -8.64 10.94 -18.46
C GLY A 277 -9.26 11.91 -19.46
N LEU A 278 -8.91 13.19 -19.28
CA LEU A 278 -9.32 14.31 -20.13
C LEU A 278 -8.20 14.68 -21.11
N ALA A 279 -8.56 15.22 -22.28
CA ALA A 279 -7.55 15.71 -23.21
C ALA A 279 -6.86 16.96 -22.61
N PRO A 280 -5.51 16.98 -22.54
CA PRO A 280 -4.77 18.13 -22.03
C PRO A 280 -4.71 19.26 -23.06
N GLU A 281 -4.54 20.50 -22.61
CA GLU A 281 -4.41 21.67 -23.50
C GLU A 281 -2.98 21.81 -24.03
N SER A 282 -1.98 21.29 -23.33
CA SER A 282 -0.57 21.56 -23.62
C SER A 282 -0.10 21.04 -24.99
N HIS A 283 -0.71 19.97 -25.50
CA HIS A 283 -0.28 19.28 -26.72
C HIS A 283 -1.47 18.81 -27.57
N ASP A 284 -1.29 18.74 -28.90
CA ASP A 284 -2.34 18.27 -29.81
C ASP A 284 -2.51 16.75 -29.76
N PHE A 285 -1.42 16.00 -29.55
CA PHE A 285 -1.40 14.55 -29.40
C PHE A 285 -0.50 14.20 -28.21
N VAL A 286 -1.02 13.36 -27.31
CA VAL A 286 -0.33 12.93 -26.09
C VAL A 286 -0.38 11.42 -26.02
N ASP A 287 0.78 10.79 -25.83
CA ASP A 287 0.92 9.35 -25.65
C ASP A 287 -0.04 8.85 -24.54
N SER A 288 -0.77 7.76 -24.81
CA SER A 288 -1.71 7.22 -23.82
C SER A 288 -1.04 6.49 -22.66
N ILE A 289 0.27 6.17 -22.76
CA ILE A 289 1.00 5.42 -21.73
C ILE A 289 1.23 6.27 -20.47
N PRO A 290 1.94 7.42 -20.50
CA PRO A 290 2.31 8.05 -19.23
C PRO A 290 1.12 8.80 -18.60
N PRO A 291 0.81 8.59 -17.30
CA PRO A 291 -0.22 9.35 -16.60
C PRO A 291 0.12 10.84 -16.46
N MET A 292 -0.94 11.64 -16.32
CA MET A 292 -0.91 13.10 -16.25
C MET A 292 -1.91 13.65 -15.21
N PRO A 293 -1.84 14.94 -14.82
CA PRO A 293 -2.78 15.55 -13.87
C PRO A 293 -4.26 15.34 -14.21
N SER A 294 -4.58 15.35 -15.51
CA SER A 294 -5.93 15.18 -16.05
C SER A 294 -6.37 13.71 -16.20
N GLY A 295 -5.61 12.77 -15.63
CA GLY A 295 -5.86 11.33 -15.68
C GLY A 295 -4.87 10.59 -16.59
N GLY A 296 -5.37 9.73 -17.47
CA GLY A 296 -4.53 8.90 -18.35
C GLY A 296 -4.39 7.49 -17.80
N ASN A 297 -3.26 6.82 -18.08
CA ASN A 297 -2.98 5.46 -17.59
C ASN A 297 -2.51 5.47 -16.14
N LEU A 298 -3.47 5.39 -15.23
CA LEU A 298 -3.17 5.45 -13.80
C LEU A 298 -2.80 4.08 -13.25
N ASP A 299 -3.36 3.01 -13.85
CA ASP A 299 -3.16 1.60 -13.50
C ASP A 299 -3.20 1.36 -12.01
N ASN A 300 -4.23 1.92 -11.39
CA ASN A 300 -4.54 1.64 -10.01
C ASN A 300 -5.75 0.72 -9.97
N LYS A 301 -5.56 -0.49 -9.45
CA LYS A 301 -6.63 -1.48 -9.25
C LYS A 301 -7.82 -0.95 -8.43
N ARG A 302 -7.63 0.14 -7.67
CA ARG A 302 -8.69 0.80 -6.90
C ARG A 302 -9.61 1.69 -7.76
N ILE A 303 -9.29 1.94 -9.03
CA ILE A 303 -10.14 2.72 -9.97
C ILE A 303 -11.21 1.80 -10.58
N GLY A 304 -11.99 1.18 -9.70
CA GLY A 304 -13.05 0.22 -10.02
C GLY A 304 -14.42 0.69 -9.57
N ILE A 305 -15.35 -0.26 -9.47
CA ILE A 305 -16.75 -0.01 -9.08
C ILE A 305 -16.80 0.65 -7.69
N GLY A 306 -17.55 1.75 -7.57
CA GLY A 306 -17.70 2.50 -6.31
C GLY A 306 -16.69 3.62 -6.13
N THR A 307 -15.64 3.66 -6.96
CA THR A 307 -14.67 4.75 -6.96
C THR A 307 -15.17 5.93 -7.79
N THR A 308 -14.93 7.13 -7.26
CA THR A 308 -15.15 8.41 -7.94
C THR A 308 -13.82 9.05 -8.24
N MET A 309 -13.60 9.44 -9.49
CA MET A 309 -12.40 10.17 -9.91
C MET A 309 -12.70 11.65 -10.17
N TYR A 310 -11.74 12.52 -9.88
CA TYR A 310 -11.81 13.96 -10.11
C TYR A 310 -10.67 14.40 -11.04
N TYR A 311 -11.01 14.94 -12.20
CA TYR A 311 -10.04 15.38 -13.20
C TYR A 311 -10.17 16.88 -13.50
N PRO A 312 -9.07 17.66 -13.44
CA PRO A 312 -9.07 19.07 -13.82
C PRO A 312 -9.28 19.22 -15.33
N VAL A 313 -10.21 20.09 -15.71
CA VAL A 313 -10.54 20.38 -17.11
C VAL A 313 -9.56 21.41 -17.66
N GLU A 314 -8.87 21.08 -18.75
CA GLU A 314 -7.98 22.01 -19.46
C GLU A 314 -8.57 22.50 -20.79
N VAL A 315 -9.45 21.71 -21.39
CA VAL A 315 -10.07 21.96 -22.69
C VAL A 315 -11.59 22.01 -22.54
N ALA A 316 -12.27 22.88 -23.28
CA ALA A 316 -13.72 22.99 -23.24
C ALA A 316 -14.39 21.63 -23.52
N GLY A 317 -15.36 21.26 -22.68
CA GLY A 317 -16.02 19.96 -22.73
C GLY A 317 -15.25 18.79 -22.08
N GLY A 318 -14.01 19.01 -21.64
CA GLY A 318 -13.12 18.01 -21.05
C GLY A 318 -12.55 16.99 -22.04
N LEU A 319 -13.37 16.50 -22.98
CA LEU A 319 -13.02 15.46 -23.95
C LEU A 319 -12.54 14.17 -23.27
N ILE A 320 -13.36 13.64 -22.36
CA ILE A 320 -13.02 12.44 -21.60
C ILE A 320 -12.96 11.19 -22.50
N SER A 321 -11.92 10.38 -22.37
CA SER A 321 -11.79 9.07 -23.00
C SER A 321 -11.42 8.01 -21.98
N MET A 322 -11.81 6.76 -22.24
CA MET A 322 -11.68 5.63 -21.31
C MET A 322 -11.33 4.36 -22.08
N GLY A 323 -10.42 3.55 -21.56
CA GLY A 323 -9.98 2.30 -22.15
C GLY A 323 -9.15 1.50 -21.16
N ASP A 324 -8.41 0.53 -21.68
CA ASP A 324 -7.43 -0.23 -20.89
C ASP A 324 -8.02 -0.84 -19.61
N ALA A 325 -9.09 -1.62 -19.80
CA ALA A 325 -9.76 -2.21 -18.67
C ALA A 325 -9.06 -3.51 -18.26
N HIS A 326 -8.99 -3.74 -16.95
CA HIS A 326 -8.25 -4.86 -16.38
C HIS A 326 -9.18 -5.74 -15.56
N ALA A 327 -8.96 -7.05 -15.59
CA ALA A 327 -9.65 -8.01 -14.73
C ALA A 327 -9.05 -8.06 -13.33
N ALA A 328 -7.73 -7.97 -13.23
CA ALA A 328 -6.96 -7.99 -12.00
C ALA A 328 -5.56 -7.42 -12.26
N GLN A 329 -4.95 -6.87 -11.21
CA GLN A 329 -3.61 -6.29 -11.23
C GLN A 329 -3.08 -6.26 -9.79
N GLY A 330 -1.79 -6.50 -9.60
CA GLY A 330 -1.08 -6.23 -8.35
C GLY A 330 -0.58 -4.78 -8.31
N ASP A 331 -0.43 -4.23 -7.10
CA ASP A 331 0.16 -2.90 -6.87
C ASP A 331 1.65 -2.92 -7.32
N SER A 332 1.91 -2.49 -8.57
CA SER A 332 3.20 -2.27 -9.26
C SER A 332 3.09 -2.53 -10.77
N GLU A 333 2.10 -3.33 -11.22
CA GLU A 333 1.97 -3.80 -12.62
C GLU A 333 3.30 -4.32 -13.18
N LEU A 334 3.98 -5.11 -12.35
CA LEU A 334 5.41 -5.32 -12.45
C LEU A 334 5.90 -5.74 -13.84
N ASP A 335 5.17 -6.62 -14.52
CA ASP A 335 5.64 -7.24 -15.74
C ASP A 335 5.37 -6.44 -17.03
N GLY A 336 4.69 -5.29 -16.89
CA GLY A 336 4.31 -4.43 -17.99
C GLY A 336 2.82 -4.30 -18.19
N THR A 337 2.02 -5.29 -17.76
CA THR A 337 0.57 -5.29 -18.00
C THR A 337 -0.19 -5.97 -16.86
N ALA A 338 -1.46 -5.63 -16.72
CA ALA A 338 -2.41 -6.33 -15.87
C ALA A 338 -2.90 -7.65 -16.51
N ILE A 339 -4.03 -8.18 -16.00
CA ILE A 339 -4.90 -9.05 -16.81
C ILE A 339 -5.78 -8.16 -17.69
N GLU A 340 -5.23 -7.81 -18.84
CA GLU A 340 -5.83 -7.06 -19.92
C GLU A 340 -7.15 -7.67 -20.40
N THR A 341 -8.28 -6.97 -20.27
CA THR A 341 -9.58 -7.52 -20.67
C THR A 341 -10.56 -6.46 -21.20
N SER A 342 -11.45 -6.86 -22.09
CA SER A 342 -12.50 -5.96 -22.58
C SER A 342 -13.64 -5.86 -21.57
N VAL A 343 -14.11 -4.65 -21.27
CA VAL A 343 -15.13 -4.38 -20.24
C VAL A 343 -16.18 -3.41 -20.77
N THR A 344 -17.43 -3.58 -20.33
CA THR A 344 -18.47 -2.55 -20.45
C THR A 344 -18.67 -1.87 -19.10
N GLY A 345 -18.51 -0.55 -19.05
CA GLY A 345 -18.69 0.25 -17.85
C GLY A 345 -19.87 1.21 -17.90
N GLU A 346 -20.43 1.55 -16.74
CA GLU A 346 -21.41 2.61 -16.56
C GLU A 346 -20.82 3.71 -15.69
N PHE A 347 -20.81 4.94 -16.20
CA PHE A 347 -20.14 6.07 -15.56
C PHE A 347 -21.08 7.26 -15.46
N LYS A 348 -21.07 7.97 -14.34
CA LYS A 348 -21.78 9.25 -14.21
C LYS A 348 -20.80 10.41 -14.27
N LEU A 349 -21.02 11.30 -15.23
CA LEU A 349 -20.13 12.44 -15.50
C LEU A 349 -20.77 13.72 -14.97
N THR A 350 -20.13 14.40 -14.00
CA THR A 350 -20.64 15.63 -13.40
C THR A 350 -19.58 16.72 -13.44
N VAL A 351 -19.93 17.88 -14.00
CA VAL A 351 -19.09 19.09 -13.95
C VAL A 351 -19.25 19.78 -12.60
N ILE A 352 -18.13 20.05 -11.94
CA ILE A 352 -18.05 20.93 -10.78
C ILE A 352 -17.43 22.24 -11.27
N LYS A 353 -18.15 23.35 -11.08
CA LYS A 353 -17.68 24.66 -11.54
C LYS A 353 -16.69 25.26 -10.54
N GLN A 354 -15.70 25.99 -11.03
CA GLN A 354 -14.71 26.70 -10.19
C GLN A 354 -15.32 27.52 -9.05
N ALA A 355 -16.47 28.16 -9.30
CA ALA A 355 -17.16 28.98 -8.32
C ALA A 355 -17.69 28.18 -7.11
N ASP A 356 -17.81 26.86 -7.24
CA ASP A 356 -18.38 25.94 -6.26
C ASP A 356 -17.31 25.03 -5.62
N PHE A 357 -16.02 25.25 -5.91
CA PHE A 357 -14.93 24.42 -5.38
C PHE A 357 -14.79 24.50 -3.85
N THR A 358 -14.58 23.35 -3.23
CA THR A 358 -13.98 23.25 -1.89
C THR A 358 -12.53 23.72 -1.91
N GLU A 359 -11.91 23.93 -0.74
CA GLU A 359 -10.48 24.28 -0.70
C GLU A 359 -9.60 23.18 -1.29
N ALA A 360 -9.91 21.90 -1.06
CA ALA A 360 -9.20 20.78 -1.65
C ALA A 360 -9.34 20.76 -3.19
N GLN A 361 -10.53 21.03 -3.73
CA GLN A 361 -10.76 21.06 -5.18
C GLN A 361 -9.96 22.16 -5.89
N LYS A 362 -9.63 23.28 -5.21
CA LYS A 362 -8.83 24.36 -5.79
C LYS A 362 -7.36 24.01 -6.01
N ILE A 363 -6.87 22.96 -5.35
CA ILE A 363 -5.46 22.56 -5.41
C ILE A 363 -5.26 21.26 -6.18
N LEU A 364 -6.30 20.72 -6.84
CA LEU A 364 -6.19 19.50 -7.62
C LEU A 364 -5.37 19.74 -8.89
N ASP A 365 -4.06 19.53 -8.75
CA ASP A 365 -3.06 19.41 -9.81
C ASP A 365 -2.62 17.93 -10.01
N PHE A 366 -3.46 16.99 -9.56
CA PHE A 366 -3.26 15.54 -9.63
C PHE A 366 -4.60 14.79 -9.72
N PRO A 367 -4.59 13.52 -10.18
CA PRO A 367 -5.76 12.65 -10.13
C PRO A 367 -6.12 12.25 -8.69
N LEU A 368 -7.34 12.60 -8.26
CA LEU A 368 -7.89 12.19 -6.96
C LEU A 368 -8.95 11.11 -7.15
N GLY A 369 -8.77 9.98 -6.45
CA GLY A 369 -9.78 8.95 -6.27
C GLY A 369 -10.47 9.07 -4.92
N GLU A 370 -11.75 8.71 -4.86
CA GLU A 370 -12.55 8.72 -3.66
C GLU A 370 -13.51 7.52 -3.64
N THR A 371 -13.46 6.71 -2.58
CA THR A 371 -14.44 5.65 -2.30
C THR A 371 -15.36 6.08 -1.17
N GLU A 372 -16.25 5.21 -0.70
CA GLU A 372 -17.04 5.48 0.51
C GLU A 372 -16.14 5.69 1.74
N GLU A 373 -15.04 4.94 1.83
CA GLU A 373 -14.22 4.83 3.03
C GLU A 373 -12.87 5.54 2.92
N GLU A 374 -12.40 5.84 1.71
CA GLU A 374 -11.00 6.26 1.48
C GLU A 374 -10.90 7.39 0.46
N PHE A 375 -9.82 8.17 0.57
CA PHE A 375 -9.26 8.93 -0.55
C PHE A 375 -8.02 8.25 -1.08
N ILE A 376 -7.78 8.40 -2.38
CA ILE A 376 -6.63 7.85 -3.10
C ILE A 376 -5.94 8.99 -3.84
N VAL A 377 -4.73 9.34 -3.43
CA VAL A 377 -3.95 10.41 -4.05
C VAL A 377 -2.79 9.80 -4.83
N HIS A 378 -2.64 10.18 -6.10
CA HIS A 378 -1.63 9.61 -7.00
C HIS A 378 -0.47 10.57 -7.22
N GLY A 379 0.73 10.17 -6.79
CA GLY A 379 1.98 10.83 -7.10
C GLY A 379 2.76 10.11 -8.18
N PHE A 380 3.29 10.86 -9.14
CA PHE A 380 4.07 10.33 -10.24
C PHE A 380 5.51 10.85 -10.22
N THR A 381 6.39 10.23 -11.01
CA THR A 381 7.78 10.65 -11.19
C THR A 381 7.87 12.16 -11.44
N GLU A 382 7.07 12.66 -12.38
CA GLU A 382 6.84 14.10 -12.60
C GLU A 382 5.36 14.39 -12.39
N THR A 383 5.04 15.42 -11.60
CA THR A 383 3.64 15.79 -11.33
C THR A 383 2.90 16.19 -12.60
N ASP A 384 3.57 16.92 -13.48
CA ASP A 384 3.15 17.19 -14.86
C ASP A 384 4.35 16.99 -15.79
N TYR A 385 4.45 15.78 -16.36
CA TYR A 385 5.55 15.46 -17.28
C TYR A 385 5.47 16.23 -18.60
N LEU A 386 4.27 16.67 -19.02
CA LEU A 386 4.07 17.45 -20.24
C LEU A 386 4.56 18.88 -20.06
N GLU A 387 4.45 19.44 -18.85
CA GLU A 387 5.10 20.71 -18.51
C GLU A 387 6.63 20.54 -18.40
N THR A 388 7.10 19.57 -17.62
CA THR A 388 8.54 19.33 -17.41
C THR A 388 9.28 19.06 -18.72
N TYR A 389 8.68 18.27 -19.62
CA TYR A 389 9.26 17.85 -20.89
C TYR A 389 8.51 18.42 -22.11
N ALA A 390 8.05 19.67 -22.03
CA ALA A 390 7.20 20.30 -23.06
C ALA A 390 7.70 20.28 -24.51
N ASN A 391 9.00 20.11 -24.75
CA ASN A 391 9.54 20.01 -26.12
C ASN A 391 9.76 18.56 -26.59
N ASN A 392 9.86 17.62 -25.65
CA ASN A 392 10.10 16.21 -25.93
C ASN A 392 9.50 15.33 -24.81
N PRO A 393 8.16 15.19 -24.75
CA PRO A 393 7.50 14.44 -23.68
C PRO A 393 8.04 13.02 -23.45
N GLY A 394 8.54 12.37 -24.51
CA GLY A 394 9.16 11.04 -24.44
C GLY A 394 10.43 10.96 -23.58
N ASP A 395 11.01 12.08 -23.15
CA ASP A 395 12.10 12.08 -22.16
C ASP A 395 11.67 11.47 -20.80
N ILE A 396 10.36 11.40 -20.53
CA ILE A 396 9.81 10.78 -19.30
C ILE A 396 10.21 9.31 -19.14
N TYR A 397 10.30 8.55 -20.23
CA TYR A 397 10.70 7.13 -20.19
C TYR A 397 12.15 6.92 -19.72
N GLY A 398 12.99 7.95 -19.83
CA GLY A 398 14.36 7.97 -19.32
C GLY A 398 14.50 8.51 -17.90
N ALA A 399 13.42 9.01 -17.30
CA ALA A 399 13.43 9.76 -16.05
C ALA A 399 12.70 9.08 -14.88
N SER A 400 12.04 7.94 -15.13
CA SER A 400 11.23 7.16 -14.18
C SER A 400 11.96 6.90 -12.87
N SER A 401 11.31 7.17 -11.74
CA SER A 401 11.89 6.96 -10.40
C SER A 401 10.81 6.85 -9.33
N ILE A 402 10.91 5.81 -8.49
CA ILE A 402 10.00 5.61 -7.34
C ILE A 402 10.31 6.64 -6.26
N ASP A 403 11.58 6.99 -6.06
CA ASP A 403 11.99 8.06 -5.11
C ASP A 403 11.26 9.39 -5.43
N LYS A 404 11.20 9.77 -6.71
CA LYS A 404 10.48 10.97 -7.14
C LYS A 404 8.97 10.82 -6.99
N ALA A 405 8.41 9.68 -7.42
CA ALA A 405 6.98 9.41 -7.32
C ALA A 405 6.49 9.46 -5.87
N MET A 406 7.20 8.82 -4.94
CA MET A 406 6.90 8.87 -3.51
C MET A 406 6.99 10.29 -2.94
N LYS A 407 8.00 11.07 -3.34
CA LYS A 407 8.11 12.47 -2.93
C LYS A 407 6.89 13.29 -3.34
N ASN A 408 6.40 13.07 -4.55
CA ASN A 408 5.24 13.75 -5.10
C ASN A 408 3.94 13.25 -4.45
N ALA A 409 3.81 11.94 -4.21
CA ALA A 409 2.69 11.34 -3.49
C ALA A 409 2.55 11.92 -2.08
N TYR A 410 3.64 12.01 -1.31
CA TYR A 410 3.65 12.68 -0.01
C TYR A 410 3.23 14.16 -0.15
N THR A 411 3.85 14.89 -1.09
CA THR A 411 3.59 16.33 -1.26
C THR A 411 2.12 16.60 -1.56
N GLN A 412 1.51 15.83 -2.45
CA GLN A 412 0.12 15.96 -2.85
C GLN A 412 -0.82 15.50 -1.74
N THR A 413 -0.54 14.37 -1.09
CA THR A 413 -1.31 13.88 0.07
C THR A 413 -1.38 14.93 1.16
N ARG A 414 -0.23 15.51 1.52
CA ARG A 414 -0.13 16.56 2.54
C ARG A 414 -0.92 17.79 2.15
N LYS A 415 -0.73 18.31 0.93
CA LYS A 415 -1.48 19.47 0.42
C LYS A 415 -2.99 19.19 0.47
N PHE A 416 -3.41 18.00 0.04
CA PHE A 416 -4.81 17.56 -0.01
C PHE A 416 -5.46 17.56 1.37
N ILE A 417 -4.90 16.82 2.33
CA ILE A 417 -5.53 16.70 3.67
C ILE A 417 -5.48 18.03 4.44
N MET A 418 -4.45 18.85 4.23
CA MET A 418 -4.41 20.22 4.78
C MET A 418 -5.54 21.08 4.22
N ALA A 419 -5.79 21.01 2.91
CA ALA A 419 -6.85 21.79 2.27
C ALA A 419 -8.26 21.28 2.61
N GLU A 420 -8.45 19.95 2.67
CA GLU A 420 -9.77 19.35 2.95
C GLU A 420 -10.19 19.51 4.41
N TYR A 421 -9.25 19.33 5.34
CA TYR A 421 -9.55 19.31 6.79
C TYR A 421 -9.03 20.52 7.55
N GLY A 422 -8.38 21.48 6.88
CA GLY A 422 -7.87 22.69 7.51
C GLY A 422 -6.69 22.47 8.44
N LEU A 423 -5.91 21.41 8.20
CA LEU A 423 -4.79 20.99 9.06
C LEU A 423 -3.55 21.86 8.86
N THR A 424 -2.78 22.01 9.92
CA THR A 424 -1.40 22.50 9.85
C THR A 424 -0.47 21.46 9.21
N GLU A 425 0.72 21.88 8.80
CA GLU A 425 1.73 20.96 8.27
C GLU A 425 2.18 19.92 9.30
N ALA A 426 2.27 20.29 10.58
CA ALA A 426 2.64 19.38 11.66
C ALA A 426 1.58 18.29 11.89
N GLU A 427 0.30 18.67 11.93
CA GLU A 427 -0.83 17.73 12.03
C GLU A 427 -0.90 16.79 10.81
N ALA A 428 -0.79 17.35 9.60
CA ALA A 428 -0.82 16.56 8.38
C ALA A 428 0.34 15.56 8.34
N THR A 429 1.54 15.96 8.76
CA THR A 429 2.72 15.09 8.78
C THR A 429 2.53 13.90 9.72
N THR A 430 2.14 14.14 10.98
CA THR A 430 1.94 13.03 11.94
C THR A 430 0.79 12.11 11.53
N ILE A 431 -0.30 12.65 10.96
CA ILE A 431 -1.42 11.83 10.47
C ILE A 431 -0.98 10.93 9.31
N ILE A 432 -0.18 11.47 8.38
CA ILE A 432 0.35 10.68 7.26
C ILE A 432 1.19 9.53 7.78
N THR A 433 2.12 9.80 8.70
CA THR A 433 3.01 8.77 9.22
C THR A 433 2.29 7.68 10.00
N THR A 434 1.22 8.02 10.72
CA THR A 434 0.59 7.11 11.68
C THR A 434 -0.63 6.37 11.12
N GLY A 435 -1.18 6.79 9.99
CA GLY A 435 -2.40 6.20 9.44
C GLY A 435 -2.63 6.32 7.94
N VAL A 436 -1.62 6.70 7.14
CA VAL A 436 -1.72 6.72 5.67
C VAL A 436 -0.70 5.75 5.08
N ASP A 437 -1.18 4.90 4.18
CA ASP A 437 -0.36 3.87 3.54
C ASP A 437 0.08 4.32 2.14
N PHE A 438 1.32 4.05 1.76
CA PHE A 438 1.84 4.29 0.40
C PHE A 438 2.20 2.99 -0.30
N SER A 439 1.63 2.80 -1.50
CA SER A 439 1.84 1.60 -2.32
C SER A 439 2.24 1.95 -3.75
N MET A 440 2.95 1.02 -4.40
CA MET A 440 3.28 1.15 -5.81
C MET A 440 1.98 1.14 -6.62
N THR A 441 1.78 2.10 -7.50
CA THR A 441 0.64 2.06 -8.42
C THR A 441 1.00 1.18 -9.61
N GLN A 442 1.97 1.67 -10.38
CA GLN A 442 2.59 1.02 -11.52
C GLN A 442 4.03 1.48 -11.65
N LEU A 443 4.86 0.63 -12.26
CA LEU A 443 6.29 0.88 -12.50
C LEU A 443 6.67 0.65 -13.97
N VAL A 444 5.75 0.93 -14.89
CA VAL A 444 5.88 0.51 -16.30
C VAL A 444 5.59 1.62 -17.31
N ASP A 445 4.84 2.66 -16.96
CA ASP A 445 4.33 3.65 -17.93
C ASP A 445 5.21 4.88 -18.16
N GLY A 446 6.51 4.77 -17.87
CA GLY A 446 7.44 5.90 -17.94
C GLY A 446 7.25 6.91 -16.80
N ASN A 447 6.06 7.49 -16.62
CA ASN A 447 5.75 8.34 -15.46
C ASN A 447 5.27 7.47 -14.28
N TRP A 448 6.19 6.72 -13.66
CA TRP A 448 5.88 5.75 -12.60
C TRP A 448 5.11 6.36 -11.43
N GLY A 449 4.23 5.57 -10.81
CA GLY A 449 3.28 6.01 -9.81
C GLY A 449 3.43 5.36 -8.43
N VAL A 450 3.23 6.17 -7.39
CA VAL A 450 2.98 5.75 -6.00
C VAL A 450 1.68 6.42 -5.58
N HIS A 451 0.78 5.66 -4.95
CA HIS A 451 -0.47 6.20 -4.43
C HIS A 451 -0.51 6.12 -2.91
N SER A 452 -1.16 7.09 -2.29
CA SER A 452 -1.54 6.99 -0.88
C SER A 452 -2.98 6.51 -0.74
N VAL A 453 -3.23 5.71 0.28
CA VAL A 453 -4.57 5.29 0.71
C VAL A 453 -4.85 5.97 2.05
N ILE A 454 -5.87 6.81 2.07
CA ILE A 454 -6.18 7.70 3.19
C ILE A 454 -7.57 7.34 3.75
N PRO A 455 -7.64 6.62 4.88
CA PRO A 455 -8.92 6.30 5.52
C PRO A 455 -9.66 7.57 5.97
N LYS A 456 -10.90 7.75 5.51
CA LYS A 456 -11.76 8.88 5.92
C LYS A 456 -12.14 8.83 7.40
N SER A 457 -12.13 7.63 7.99
CA SER A 457 -12.44 7.40 9.40
C SER A 457 -11.48 8.13 10.35
N ILE A 458 -10.24 8.41 9.90
CA ILE A 458 -9.23 9.17 10.65
C ILE A 458 -9.71 10.59 10.96
N PHE A 459 -10.44 11.21 10.03
CA PHE A 459 -10.83 12.61 10.12
C PHE A 459 -12.20 12.82 10.78
N VAL A 460 -12.78 11.76 11.36
CA VAL A 460 -13.93 11.90 12.26
C VAL A 460 -13.41 12.33 13.63
N GLU A 461 -13.36 13.65 13.85
CA GLU A 461 -12.82 14.26 15.07
C GLU A 461 -13.46 13.65 16.34
N VAL A 462 -12.61 13.21 17.26
CA VAL A 462 -13.04 12.53 18.49
C VAL A 462 -13.52 13.54 19.54
N THR A 463 -14.76 13.37 19.98
CA THR A 463 -15.37 14.23 21.01
C THR A 463 -15.00 13.81 22.43
N ASP A 464 -15.13 14.73 23.40
CA ASP A 464 -14.89 14.42 24.83
C ASP A 464 -15.80 13.29 25.36
N ASP A 465 -17.05 13.22 24.90
CA ASP A 465 -17.99 12.16 25.30
C ASP A 465 -17.55 10.78 24.78
N GLU A 466 -16.96 10.73 23.58
CA GLU A 466 -16.38 9.51 23.02
C GLU A 466 -15.12 9.08 23.78
N ILE A 467 -14.25 10.02 24.17
CA ILE A 467 -13.09 9.74 25.02
C ILE A 467 -13.54 9.09 26.34
N ILE A 468 -14.49 9.71 27.05
CA ILE A 468 -15.01 9.16 28.32
C ILE A 468 -15.57 7.75 28.14
N LEU A 469 -16.25 7.50 27.00
CA LEU A 469 -16.78 6.19 26.68
C LEU A 469 -15.67 5.17 26.38
N ALA A 470 -14.67 5.54 25.57
CA ALA A 470 -13.54 4.70 25.22
C ALA A 470 -12.68 4.36 26.45
N GLU A 471 -12.43 5.32 27.34
CA GLU A 471 -11.77 5.09 28.63
C GLU A 471 -12.50 4.03 29.48
N SER A 472 -13.84 4.05 29.47
CA SER A 472 -14.63 3.09 30.25
C SER A 472 -14.59 1.66 29.70
N ARG A 473 -14.22 1.51 28.42
CA ARG A 473 -14.10 0.22 27.70
C ARG A 473 -12.66 -0.27 27.64
N SER A 474 -11.71 0.66 27.73
CA SER A 474 -10.27 0.36 27.77
C SER A 474 -9.93 -0.46 29.01
N GLY A 475 -9.28 -1.60 28.83
CA GLY A 475 -9.12 -2.53 29.95
C GLY A 475 -8.15 -3.68 29.79
N ARG A 476 -7.51 -3.85 28.63
CA ARG A 476 -6.48 -4.88 28.48
C ARG A 476 -5.27 -4.51 29.34
N ARG A 477 -4.81 -5.46 30.17
CA ARG A 477 -3.73 -5.24 31.14
C ARG A 477 -2.71 -6.37 31.10
N THR A 478 -1.46 -6.03 31.37
CA THR A 478 -0.32 -6.95 31.43
C THR A 478 -0.48 -8.06 32.48
N SER A 479 -1.31 -7.87 33.52
CA SER A 479 -1.47 -8.83 34.63
C SER A 479 -2.09 -10.18 34.25
N GLY A 480 -2.58 -10.35 33.02
CA GLY A 480 -3.15 -11.61 32.50
C GLY A 480 -2.25 -12.41 31.55
N ILE A 481 -1.14 -11.83 31.07
CA ILE A 481 -0.27 -12.49 30.09
C ILE A 481 0.73 -13.42 30.81
N THR A 482 0.77 -14.68 30.40
CA THR A 482 1.64 -15.71 31.02
C THR A 482 2.28 -16.57 29.94
N GLY A 483 3.48 -17.07 30.23
CA GLY A 483 4.26 -17.97 29.38
C GLY A 483 5.19 -18.84 30.22
N ASP A 484 5.98 -19.69 29.56
CA ASP A 484 7.00 -20.55 30.17
C ASP A 484 8.13 -19.73 30.81
N ALA A 485 8.41 -18.53 30.27
CA ALA A 485 9.36 -17.57 30.82
C ALA A 485 8.84 -16.13 30.69
N TYR A 486 9.38 -15.23 31.52
CA TYR A 486 9.00 -13.83 31.58
C TYR A 486 10.23 -12.94 31.71
N LEU A 487 10.39 -11.99 30.80
CA LEU A 487 11.43 -10.98 30.80
C LEU A 487 10.81 -9.61 31.10
N ALA A 488 10.97 -9.17 32.35
CA ALA A 488 10.57 -7.85 32.78
C ALA A 488 11.60 -6.79 32.36
N LEU A 489 11.18 -5.53 32.25
CA LEU A 489 12.06 -4.40 31.97
C LEU A 489 12.97 -4.09 33.18
N SER A 490 14.27 -4.06 32.91
CA SER A 490 15.32 -3.60 33.82
C SER A 490 16.61 -3.34 33.04
N PRO A 491 17.57 -2.56 33.56
CA PRO A 491 18.89 -2.41 32.95
C PRO A 491 19.62 -3.75 32.75
N GLU A 492 19.29 -4.79 33.52
CA GLU A 492 19.91 -6.12 33.40
C GLU A 492 19.30 -6.98 32.29
N THR A 493 18.15 -6.58 31.72
CA THR A 493 17.39 -7.37 30.73
C THR A 493 17.27 -6.69 29.38
N VAL A 494 17.77 -5.46 29.26
CA VAL A 494 17.76 -4.71 28.02
C VAL A 494 19.17 -4.36 27.59
N HIS A 495 19.32 -4.10 26.30
CA HIS A 495 20.44 -3.39 25.73
C HIS A 495 19.88 -2.32 24.79
N TRP A 496 20.58 -1.20 24.62
CA TRP A 496 20.01 -0.02 23.97
C TRP A 496 20.78 0.34 22.70
N GLY A 497 20.13 0.15 21.55
CA GLY A 497 20.59 0.67 20.27
C GLY A 497 21.51 -0.27 19.49
N TYR A 498 21.59 -1.56 19.82
CA TYR A 498 22.44 -2.46 19.06
C TYR A 498 22.03 -3.93 19.13
N PHE A 499 22.34 -4.72 18.10
CA PHE A 499 22.44 -6.17 18.21
C PHE A 499 23.89 -6.58 18.44
N SER A 500 24.13 -7.65 19.20
CA SER A 500 25.48 -8.16 19.43
C SER A 500 25.53 -9.65 19.68
N LYS A 501 26.36 -10.36 18.93
CA LYS A 501 26.67 -11.79 19.14
C LYS A 501 27.51 -12.05 20.38
N THR A 502 28.02 -10.99 21.02
CA THR A 502 28.94 -11.09 22.18
C THR A 502 28.22 -10.95 23.52
N LEU A 503 26.93 -10.58 23.50
CA LEU A 503 26.12 -10.47 24.71
C LEU A 503 25.88 -11.84 25.34
N GLU A 504 25.96 -11.89 26.67
CA GLU A 504 25.54 -13.06 27.42
C GLU A 504 23.99 -13.15 27.36
N PRO A 505 23.41 -14.32 27.02
CA PRO A 505 21.97 -14.47 27.01
C PRO A 505 21.36 -14.28 28.40
N ILE A 506 20.33 -13.46 28.49
CA ILE A 506 19.61 -13.23 29.76
C ILE A 506 18.57 -14.33 30.05
N LEU A 507 18.20 -15.09 29.01
CA LEU A 507 17.26 -16.19 29.08
C LEU A 507 17.71 -17.31 28.13
N THR A 508 17.48 -18.56 28.52
CA THR A 508 17.64 -19.73 27.66
C THR A 508 16.34 -20.53 27.63
N VAL A 509 15.87 -20.87 26.44
CA VAL A 509 14.62 -21.61 26.24
C VAL A 509 14.80 -22.76 25.25
N GLN A 510 13.86 -23.71 25.30
CA GLN A 510 13.75 -24.78 24.32
C GLN A 510 12.91 -24.32 23.12
N SER A 511 13.08 -24.98 21.98
CA SER A 511 12.16 -24.83 20.84
C SER A 511 10.71 -25.14 21.26
N GLY A 512 9.78 -24.29 20.84
CA GLY A 512 8.35 -24.33 21.18
C GLY A 512 7.95 -23.55 22.44
N ALA A 513 8.90 -22.95 23.17
CA ALA A 513 8.60 -22.22 24.40
C ALA A 513 7.80 -20.94 24.14
N GLU A 514 6.84 -20.66 25.02
CA GLU A 514 6.12 -19.39 25.06
C GLU A 514 6.82 -18.41 26.01
N VAL A 515 7.33 -17.30 25.50
CA VAL A 515 8.02 -16.27 26.28
C VAL A 515 7.18 -15.00 26.34
N VAL A 516 7.14 -14.37 27.51
CA VAL A 516 6.60 -13.02 27.67
C VAL A 516 7.75 -12.04 27.78
N VAL A 517 7.72 -11.00 26.96
CA VAL A 517 8.77 -9.98 26.86
C VAL A 517 8.13 -8.61 27.02
N GLU A 518 8.55 -7.87 28.06
CA GLU A 518 8.22 -6.46 28.18
C GLU A 518 9.16 -5.62 27.30
N MET A 519 8.62 -4.70 26.51
CA MET A 519 9.34 -3.84 25.57
C MET A 519 9.04 -2.39 25.89
N ALA A 520 10.10 -1.58 26.03
CA ALA A 520 10.00 -0.16 26.28
C ALA A 520 10.18 0.60 24.95
N THR A 521 9.33 1.57 24.65
CA THR A 521 9.67 2.54 23.60
C THR A 521 10.78 3.45 24.10
N HIS A 522 11.73 3.74 23.22
CA HIS A 522 12.86 4.62 23.48
C HIS A 522 12.45 6.10 23.55
N HIS A 523 11.25 6.44 23.07
CA HIS A 523 10.61 7.76 23.16
C HIS A 523 9.83 8.01 24.46
N ALA A 524 9.83 7.07 25.42
CA ALA A 524 9.04 7.23 26.65
C ALA A 524 9.44 8.46 27.49
N CYS A 525 10.65 8.99 27.33
CA CYS A 525 11.08 10.20 28.04
C CYS A 525 10.64 11.53 27.39
N ASP A 526 9.97 11.46 26.24
CA ASP A 526 9.32 12.61 25.63
C ASP A 526 8.21 13.16 26.53
N ASP A 527 7.56 12.30 27.32
CA ASP A 527 6.79 12.67 28.51
C ASP A 527 6.95 11.62 29.62
N TRP A 528 7.87 11.91 30.55
CA TRP A 528 8.14 11.09 31.74
C TRP A 528 6.89 10.83 32.59
N ASP A 529 6.03 11.83 32.80
CA ASP A 529 4.86 11.71 33.68
C ASP A 529 3.83 10.73 33.13
N LYS A 530 3.69 10.67 31.79
CA LYS A 530 2.73 9.78 31.14
C LYS A 530 3.25 8.37 30.92
N MET A 531 4.52 8.22 30.55
CA MET A 531 5.04 6.94 30.04
C MET A 531 6.04 6.24 30.97
N ILE A 532 6.57 6.91 32.00
CA ILE A 532 7.62 6.33 32.87
C ILE A 532 7.23 6.34 34.36
N LYS A 533 6.66 7.43 34.86
CA LYS A 533 6.48 7.66 36.29
C LYS A 533 5.63 6.60 36.98
N GLY A 534 6.14 6.09 38.11
CA GLY A 534 5.50 5.04 38.89
C GLY A 534 5.75 3.63 38.36
N ASP A 535 6.54 3.49 37.29
CA ASP A 535 6.96 2.22 36.72
C ASP A 535 8.43 1.94 37.02
N ALA A 536 8.70 1.05 37.97
CA ALA A 536 10.06 0.81 38.45
C ALA A 536 11.02 0.30 37.35
N GLY A 537 10.51 -0.46 36.37
CA GLY A 537 11.33 -0.96 35.25
C GLY A 537 11.74 0.20 34.35
N MET A 538 10.76 0.98 33.88
CA MET A 538 11.01 2.17 33.05
C MET A 538 11.87 3.21 33.77
N GLU A 539 11.54 3.55 35.02
CA GLU A 539 12.30 4.51 35.84
C GLU A 539 13.76 4.07 35.97
N SER A 540 14.02 2.77 36.15
CA SER A 540 15.38 2.26 36.28
C SER A 540 16.18 2.31 34.99
N ILE A 541 15.57 2.06 33.82
CA ILE A 541 16.21 2.14 32.51
C ILE A 541 16.49 3.59 32.11
N PHE A 542 15.49 4.46 32.24
CA PHE A 542 15.56 5.87 31.84
C PHE A 542 16.26 6.77 32.85
N ARG A 543 16.53 6.28 34.07
CA ARG A 543 17.28 7.03 35.09
C ARG A 543 18.54 7.62 34.47
N TRP A 544 18.68 8.94 34.52
CA TRP A 544 19.87 9.61 34.05
C TRP A 544 20.18 10.78 34.97
N THR A 545 21.24 10.68 35.77
CA THR A 545 21.70 11.77 36.64
C THR A 545 23.14 12.14 36.33
N ALA A 546 23.65 13.20 36.96
CA ALA A 546 25.06 13.58 36.86
C ALA A 546 26.05 12.46 37.28
N ASP A 547 25.59 11.49 38.08
CA ASP A 547 26.40 10.38 38.58
C ASP A 547 26.41 9.15 37.66
N GLY A 548 25.54 9.12 36.63
CA GLY A 548 25.42 8.00 35.69
C GLY A 548 23.99 7.74 35.22
N LYS A 549 23.87 6.84 34.24
CA LYS A 549 22.62 6.38 33.63
C LYS A 549 22.23 4.99 34.17
N GLY A 550 20.95 4.66 34.04
CA GLY A 550 20.41 3.32 34.27
C GLY A 550 20.99 2.33 33.29
N GLU A 551 20.74 2.59 32.00
CA GLU A 551 21.48 1.99 30.90
C GLU A 551 22.49 3.01 30.33
N GLU A 552 23.77 2.71 30.51
CA GLU A 552 24.89 3.59 30.15
C GLU A 552 25.18 3.59 28.66
N TYR A 553 25.03 2.45 28.00
CA TYR A 553 25.48 2.26 26.63
C TYR A 553 24.30 2.31 25.65
N ARG A 554 24.17 3.44 24.95
CA ARG A 554 23.08 3.67 23.96
C ARG A 554 23.67 3.90 22.56
N GLY A 555 23.35 2.99 21.65
CA GLY A 555 23.91 2.90 20.30
C GLY A 555 25.09 1.92 20.21
N ALA A 556 25.38 1.43 19.00
CA ALA A 556 26.41 0.43 18.71
C ALA A 556 27.85 0.90 19.00
N THR A 557 28.09 2.21 19.12
CA THR A 557 29.35 2.77 19.64
C THR A 557 29.18 3.50 20.97
N GLY A 558 27.95 3.53 21.52
CA GLY A 558 27.55 4.32 22.67
C GLY A 558 27.28 5.80 22.35
N GLY A 559 27.32 6.16 21.05
CA GLY A 559 27.18 7.52 20.54
C GLY A 559 25.76 7.92 20.14
N GLY A 560 24.77 7.03 20.30
CA GLY A 560 23.41 7.21 19.78
C GLY A 560 23.22 6.71 18.35
N ASP A 561 24.20 5.98 17.81
CA ASP A 561 24.12 5.20 16.57
C ASP A 561 23.34 3.90 16.82
N GLY A 562 22.02 4.03 16.80
CA GLY A 562 21.07 3.02 17.21
C GLY A 562 20.30 3.46 18.45
N VAL A 563 18.97 3.39 18.37
CA VAL A 563 18.10 4.11 19.31
C VAL A 563 17.09 3.23 20.04
N HIS A 564 16.89 1.98 19.63
CA HIS A 564 15.84 1.12 20.17
C HIS A 564 16.25 0.46 21.48
N ILE A 565 15.34 0.36 22.46
CA ILE A 565 15.54 -0.44 23.67
C ILE A 565 15.14 -1.87 23.34
N LEU A 566 16.10 -2.80 23.38
CA LEU A 566 15.91 -4.19 22.99
C LEU A 566 15.98 -5.09 24.22
N THR A 567 14.88 -5.77 24.53
CA THR A 567 14.83 -6.77 25.60
C THR A 567 15.38 -8.10 25.07
N GLY A 568 16.39 -8.65 25.74
CA GLY A 568 17.13 -9.83 25.26
C GLY A 568 18.64 -9.76 25.58
N PRO A 569 19.46 -10.63 24.96
CA PRO A 569 19.08 -11.67 24.01
C PRO A 569 18.58 -12.95 24.67
N ILE A 570 17.64 -13.64 24.00
CA ILE A 570 17.16 -14.97 24.37
C ILE A 570 17.91 -16.02 23.55
N PHE A 571 18.48 -17.00 24.23
CA PHE A 571 19.16 -18.14 23.61
C PHE A 571 18.17 -19.30 23.40
N VAL A 572 18.03 -19.77 22.18
CA VAL A 572 17.21 -20.94 21.84
C VAL A 572 18.10 -22.18 21.73
N GLU A 573 17.86 -23.17 22.59
CA GLU A 573 18.70 -24.37 22.64
C GLU A 573 18.73 -25.12 21.29
N ASN A 574 19.94 -25.54 20.91
CA ASN A 574 20.25 -26.27 19.66
C ASN A 574 20.10 -25.48 18.35
N ALA A 575 19.83 -24.17 18.41
CA ALA A 575 19.90 -23.31 17.24
C ALA A 575 21.35 -23.16 16.79
N GLU A 576 21.62 -23.45 15.52
CA GLU A 576 22.94 -23.41 14.90
C GLU A 576 22.92 -22.56 13.62
N PRO A 577 24.06 -22.00 13.20
CA PRO A 577 24.15 -21.24 11.96
C PRO A 577 23.60 -22.01 10.75
N GLY A 578 22.67 -21.40 10.02
CA GLY A 578 21.97 -21.97 8.88
C GLY A 578 20.62 -22.63 9.21
N ASP A 579 20.21 -22.69 10.48
CA ASP A 579 18.82 -22.96 10.87
C ASP A 579 17.93 -21.73 10.66
N VAL A 580 16.62 -21.87 10.90
CA VAL A 580 15.66 -20.75 10.92
C VAL A 580 14.95 -20.71 12.27
N LEU A 581 14.84 -19.52 12.85
CA LEU A 581 13.99 -19.28 14.02
C LEU A 581 12.63 -18.76 13.56
N LYS A 582 11.59 -19.54 13.84
CA LYS A 582 10.17 -19.17 13.72
C LYS A 582 9.71 -18.48 15.01
N VAL A 583 9.10 -17.31 14.88
CA VAL A 583 8.63 -16.46 15.98
C VAL A 583 7.17 -16.13 15.77
N GLU A 584 6.27 -16.77 16.52
CA GLU A 584 4.83 -16.50 16.47
C GLU A 584 4.48 -15.37 17.46
N ILE A 585 3.82 -14.30 17.00
CA ILE A 585 3.35 -13.21 17.84
C ILE A 585 1.93 -13.56 18.31
N LEU A 586 1.80 -13.97 19.58
CA LEU A 586 0.55 -14.51 20.12
C LEU A 586 -0.35 -13.44 20.75
N ASP A 587 0.24 -12.41 21.35
CA ASP A 587 -0.50 -11.29 21.96
C ASP A 587 0.44 -10.08 22.15
N LEU A 588 -0.12 -8.88 22.08
CA LEU A 588 0.56 -7.60 22.31
C LEU A 588 -0.37 -6.71 23.14
N VAL A 589 0.11 -6.30 24.32
CA VAL A 589 -0.69 -5.55 25.29
C VAL A 589 0.03 -4.24 25.66
N PRO A 590 -0.61 -3.07 25.54
CA PRO A 590 0.03 -1.81 25.88
C PRO A 590 0.39 -1.74 27.36
N ARG A 591 1.50 -1.09 27.66
CA ARG A 591 1.93 -0.76 29.02
C ARG A 591 1.17 0.48 29.48
N VAL A 592 0.52 0.38 30.64
CA VAL A 592 -0.31 1.46 31.19
C VAL A 592 0.36 2.13 32.39
N ASN A 593 0.14 3.43 32.53
CA ASN A 593 0.62 4.20 33.66
C ASN A 593 -0.17 3.90 34.96
N SER A 594 0.16 4.61 36.04
CA SER A 594 -0.49 4.43 37.36
C SER A 594 -2.01 4.74 37.38
N GLU A 595 -2.51 5.48 36.39
CA GLU A 595 -3.94 5.77 36.19
C GLU A 595 -4.64 4.70 35.35
N GLY A 596 -3.88 3.77 34.76
CA GLY A 596 -4.38 2.73 33.87
C GLY A 596 -4.54 3.17 32.42
N LYS A 597 -3.91 4.29 32.02
CA LYS A 597 -3.93 4.82 30.65
C LYS A 597 -2.67 4.42 29.88
N ALA A 598 -2.82 4.19 28.58
CA ALA A 598 -1.71 3.93 27.67
C ALA A 598 -1.42 5.18 26.83
N TYR A 599 -0.14 5.43 26.56
CA TYR A 599 0.33 6.56 25.79
C TYR A 599 1.40 6.12 24.79
N GLY A 600 1.56 6.91 23.74
CA GLY A 600 2.68 6.81 22.83
C GLY A 600 3.19 8.19 22.40
N SER A 601 4.37 8.21 21.80
CA SER A 601 4.96 9.39 21.17
C SER A 601 4.99 9.20 19.67
N ASN A 602 4.96 10.26 18.90
CA ASN A 602 5.39 10.25 17.50
C ASN A 602 6.26 11.49 17.34
N ALA A 603 7.49 11.29 16.91
CA ALA A 603 8.44 12.33 16.63
C ALA A 603 8.55 12.52 15.12
N ALA A 604 7.93 13.58 14.61
CA ALA A 604 8.32 14.07 13.30
C ALA A 604 9.75 14.58 13.45
N ALA A 605 10.73 13.81 12.98
CA ALA A 605 12.12 13.94 13.36
C ALA A 605 13.02 14.34 12.19
N TRP A 606 14.22 14.84 12.50
CA TRP A 606 15.18 15.30 11.49
C TRP A 606 15.70 14.20 10.57
N TRP A 607 15.55 12.92 10.94
CA TRP A 607 15.93 11.78 10.11
C TRP A 607 14.83 11.32 9.14
N GLY A 608 13.58 11.74 9.38
CA GLY A 608 12.43 11.35 8.59
C GLY A 608 12.48 11.81 7.14
N PHE A 609 11.67 11.18 6.31
CA PHE A 609 11.62 11.47 4.87
C PHE A 609 11.11 12.90 4.58
N GLN A 610 10.17 13.39 5.38
CA GLN A 610 9.67 14.78 5.33
C GLN A 610 10.77 15.83 5.52
N ALA A 611 11.78 15.56 6.36
CA ALA A 611 12.88 16.48 6.64
C ALA A 611 13.89 16.58 5.48
N ARG A 612 13.87 15.61 4.56
CA ARG A 612 14.75 15.58 3.36
C ARG A 612 14.21 16.43 2.23
N VAL A 613 12.94 16.83 2.27
CA VAL A 613 12.34 17.70 1.25
C VAL A 613 12.62 19.17 1.56
N ASN A 614 13.38 19.85 0.69
CA ASN A 614 13.76 21.25 0.87
C ASN A 614 12.54 22.18 1.11
N LYS A 615 12.42 22.73 2.33
CA LYS A 615 11.34 23.67 2.71
C LYS A 615 11.49 25.07 2.12
N VAL A 616 12.65 25.43 1.53
CA VAL A 616 12.98 26.83 1.21
C VAL A 616 12.43 27.31 -0.14
N ASN A 617 12.17 26.44 -1.14
CA ASN A 617 11.76 26.90 -2.49
C ASN A 617 10.78 25.98 -3.27
N GLY A 618 10.17 24.95 -2.67
CA GLY A 618 9.20 24.11 -3.38
C GLY A 618 9.77 23.16 -4.46
N ASP A 619 11.05 23.30 -4.84
CA ASP A 619 11.75 22.36 -5.72
C ASP A 619 12.41 21.19 -4.93
N PRO A 620 12.27 19.92 -5.38
CA PRO A 620 12.95 18.77 -4.80
C PRO A 620 14.47 18.93 -4.83
N PHE A 621 15.11 18.82 -3.67
CA PHE A 621 16.52 18.44 -3.61
C PHE A 621 16.61 17.05 -3.01
N PHE A 622 16.99 16.07 -3.83
CA PHE A 622 17.50 14.77 -3.39
C PHE A 622 19.03 14.89 -3.38
N SER A 623 19.65 15.05 -2.23
CA SER A 623 21.02 14.56 -2.07
C SER A 623 20.93 13.42 -1.09
N GLY A 624 21.30 12.21 -1.51
CA GLY A 624 21.42 11.02 -0.68
C GLY A 624 22.48 11.14 0.41
N SER A 625 22.40 12.17 1.24
CA SER A 625 23.12 12.32 2.50
C SER A 625 22.30 13.25 3.39
N PHE A 626 22.17 12.90 4.67
CA PHE A 626 21.70 13.80 5.71
C PHE A 626 22.34 15.20 5.54
N SER A 627 21.54 16.26 5.58
CA SER A 627 22.07 17.60 5.76
C SER A 627 22.95 17.59 7.01
N SER A 628 24.20 18.05 6.92
CA SER A 628 25.11 18.13 8.08
C SER A 628 24.64 19.11 9.17
N THR A 629 23.49 19.76 8.97
CA THR A 629 22.83 20.66 9.90
C THR A 629 21.33 20.35 9.90
N PRO A 630 20.82 19.58 10.89
CA PRO A 630 19.39 19.45 11.15
C PRO A 630 18.75 20.83 11.30
N ASP A 631 17.57 21.03 10.69
CA ASP A 631 16.75 22.20 11.01
C ASP A 631 15.85 21.85 12.20
N LYS A 632 16.11 22.46 13.35
CA LYS A 632 15.29 22.31 14.56
C LYS A 632 13.81 22.67 14.35
N ASN A 633 13.46 23.37 13.28
CA ASN A 633 12.07 23.71 12.95
C ASN A 633 11.30 22.51 12.35
N ASP A 634 11.97 21.37 12.16
CA ASP A 634 11.39 20.17 11.59
C ASP A 634 11.01 19.13 12.65
N GLU A 635 11.25 19.42 13.93
CA GLU A 635 11.04 18.49 15.05
C GLU A 635 9.81 18.85 15.87
N VAL A 636 8.76 18.05 15.70
CA VAL A 636 7.51 18.16 16.45
C VAL A 636 7.18 16.81 17.06
N ILE A 637 6.97 16.81 18.39
CA ILE A 637 6.53 15.64 19.12
C ILE A 637 5.01 15.69 19.27
N THR A 638 4.33 14.61 18.90
CA THR A 638 2.91 14.38 19.15
C THR A 638 2.75 13.31 20.20
N ILE A 639 2.14 13.64 21.35
CA ILE A 639 1.79 12.65 22.36
C ILE A 639 0.39 12.13 22.07
N TYR A 640 0.25 10.81 21.96
CA TYR A 640 -1.01 10.12 21.72
C TYR A 640 -1.54 9.46 23.00
N GLU A 641 -2.83 9.62 23.28
CA GLU A 641 -3.54 8.72 24.22
C GLU A 641 -4.12 7.54 23.44
N ILE A 642 -3.96 6.33 23.97
CA ILE A 642 -4.33 5.09 23.30
C ILE A 642 -5.50 4.42 24.02
N PHE A 643 -6.57 4.14 23.26
CA PHE A 643 -7.78 3.49 23.74
C PHE A 643 -7.88 2.06 23.20
N ASP A 644 -7.37 1.09 23.95
CA ASP A 644 -7.39 -0.35 23.62
C ASP A 644 -8.68 -1.04 24.12
N GLU A 645 -9.59 -1.35 23.18
CA GLU A 645 -10.81 -2.15 23.38
C GLU A 645 -10.62 -3.64 22.99
N ASN A 646 -9.63 -4.31 23.59
CA ASN A 646 -9.25 -5.72 23.35
C ASN A 646 -8.50 -5.96 22.03
N GLY A 647 -7.57 -5.07 21.68
CA GLY A 647 -6.68 -5.16 20.51
C GLY A 647 -7.24 -4.47 19.29
N GLN A 648 -8.42 -3.91 19.45
CA GLN A 648 -9.07 -3.04 18.50
C GLN A 648 -9.31 -1.71 19.22
N GLY A 649 -9.33 -0.61 18.48
CA GLY A 649 -9.50 0.71 19.09
C GLY A 649 -8.83 1.77 18.25
N PHE A 650 -8.45 2.85 18.91
CA PHE A 650 -7.84 4.00 18.25
C PHE A 650 -6.93 4.78 19.21
N ALA A 651 -5.97 5.50 18.65
CA ALA A 651 -5.17 6.51 19.32
C ALA A 651 -5.66 7.90 18.90
N VAL A 652 -5.51 8.88 19.79
CA VAL A 652 -5.87 10.28 19.53
C VAL A 652 -4.72 11.19 19.96
N PRO A 653 -4.34 12.19 19.15
CA PRO A 653 -3.40 13.23 19.58
C PRO A 653 -3.92 13.92 20.84
N ALA A 654 -3.13 13.88 21.92
CA ALA A 654 -3.42 14.58 23.16
C ALA A 654 -2.92 16.03 23.12
N TYR A 655 -1.72 16.24 22.60
CA TYR A 655 -1.11 17.55 22.31
C TYR A 655 0.16 17.38 21.47
N GLN A 656 0.65 18.49 20.92
CA GLN A 656 1.94 18.54 20.22
C GLN A 656 2.86 19.59 20.85
N PHE A 657 4.17 19.42 20.71
CA PHE A 657 5.14 20.45 21.06
C PHE A 657 6.37 20.44 20.15
N GLU A 658 6.95 21.62 19.94
CA GLU A 658 8.24 21.75 19.25
C GLU A 658 9.37 21.23 20.15
N TRP A 659 10.32 20.48 19.57
CA TRP A 659 11.45 19.99 20.33
C TRP A 659 12.23 21.14 21.01
N PRO A 660 12.35 21.16 22.36
CA PRO A 660 12.97 22.26 23.05
C PRO A 660 14.49 22.12 23.11
N VAL A 661 15.18 23.24 23.32
CA VAL A 661 16.62 23.21 23.62
C VAL A 661 16.83 22.73 25.05
N ILE A 662 17.36 21.51 25.19
CA ILE A 662 17.55 20.82 26.47
C ILE A 662 19.04 20.75 26.81
N THR A 663 19.38 20.76 28.09
CA THR A 663 20.72 20.40 28.59
C THR A 663 20.58 19.18 29.47
N ASP A 664 21.37 18.15 29.16
CA ASP A 664 21.36 16.88 29.88
C ASP A 664 22.05 16.99 31.27
N PRO A 665 21.91 15.98 32.14
CA PRO A 665 22.49 15.99 33.48
C PRO A 665 24.02 16.11 33.54
N GLN A 666 24.73 15.91 32.42
CA GLN A 666 26.18 16.10 32.30
C GLN A 666 26.55 17.50 31.78
N GLY A 667 25.56 18.31 31.41
CA GLY A 667 25.76 19.66 30.88
C GLY A 667 25.90 19.73 29.37
N THR A 668 25.60 18.65 28.62
CA THR A 668 25.60 18.67 27.16
C THR A 668 24.30 19.25 26.65
N LEU A 669 24.41 20.27 25.80
CA LEU A 669 23.28 20.90 25.10
C LEU A 669 22.77 19.97 23.97
N ARG A 670 21.45 19.88 23.84
CA ARG A 670 20.72 19.11 22.82
C ARG A 670 19.65 20.03 22.24
N ASP A 671 19.90 20.59 21.06
CA ASP A 671 19.00 21.49 20.33
C ASP A 671 18.26 20.82 19.17
N PHE A 672 18.42 19.49 19.04
CA PHE A 672 17.64 18.57 18.23
C PHE A 672 17.62 17.17 18.90
N ILE A 673 16.83 16.23 18.39
CA ILE A 673 16.73 14.84 18.87
C ILE A 673 18.01 14.08 18.48
N ALA A 674 19.07 14.28 19.28
CA ALA A 674 20.43 13.82 18.96
C ALA A 674 20.86 12.55 19.69
N TYR A 675 20.09 12.09 20.68
CA TYR A 675 20.47 10.95 21.51
C TYR A 675 19.24 10.33 22.20
N PRO A 676 19.10 9.00 22.17
CA PRO A 676 17.88 8.34 22.63
C PRO A 676 17.69 8.43 24.15
N GLY A 677 16.43 8.43 24.58
CA GLY A 677 16.05 8.59 25.98
C GLY A 677 16.46 9.93 26.58
N THR A 678 16.49 10.99 25.76
CA THR A 678 16.57 12.38 26.21
C THR A 678 15.25 12.76 26.86
N CYS A 679 15.29 13.29 28.08
CA CYS A 679 14.07 13.57 28.84
C CYS A 679 13.68 15.04 28.76
N VAL A 680 12.42 15.30 28.39
CA VAL A 680 11.90 16.66 28.21
C VAL A 680 11.40 17.23 29.55
N PRO A 681 11.99 18.33 30.07
CA PRO A 681 11.42 19.02 31.23
C PRO A 681 10.20 19.84 30.79
N HIS A 682 8.99 19.37 31.05
CA HIS A 682 7.76 20.07 30.65
C HIS A 682 7.49 21.38 31.44
N ASP A 683 6.71 22.27 30.84
CA ASP A 683 6.07 23.39 31.55
C ASP A 683 4.68 22.93 32.03
N GLU A 684 4.07 23.64 32.97
CA GLU A 684 2.64 23.43 33.26
C GLU A 684 1.83 23.69 31.98
N HIS A 685 1.10 22.67 31.50
CA HIS A 685 0.40 22.75 30.22
C HIS A 685 -0.83 21.83 30.18
N GLY A 686 -2.02 22.37 29.94
CA GLY A 686 -3.26 21.56 29.91
C GLY A 686 -3.47 20.77 31.21
N SER A 687 -3.57 19.44 31.10
CA SER A 687 -3.60 18.49 32.23
C SER A 687 -2.21 18.04 32.69
N THR A 688 -1.15 18.38 31.95
CA THR A 688 0.25 18.07 32.30
C THR A 688 0.70 18.95 33.46
N ILE A 689 0.88 18.32 34.63
CA ILE A 689 1.55 18.92 35.79
C ILE A 689 2.96 18.34 35.82
N PRO A 690 4.00 19.10 35.43
CA PRO A 690 5.35 18.57 35.26
C PRO A 690 5.90 18.05 36.61
N SER A 691 6.35 16.80 36.62
CA SER A 691 7.07 16.25 37.77
C SER A 691 8.36 17.00 38.01
N SER A 692 8.77 17.10 39.28
CA SER A 692 10.14 17.49 39.58
C SER A 692 11.14 16.40 39.19
N ASP A 693 10.74 15.14 39.00
CA ASP A 693 11.65 13.99 38.74
C ASP A 693 12.67 14.25 37.61
N VAL A 694 12.21 14.76 36.46
CA VAL A 694 13.08 15.08 35.31
C VAL A 694 14.07 16.19 35.68
N THR A 695 13.62 17.24 36.37
CA THR A 695 14.52 18.31 36.83
C THR A 695 15.43 17.89 37.99
N ASP A 696 14.98 16.97 38.85
CA ASP A 696 15.72 16.42 39.99
C ASP A 696 16.83 15.49 39.49
N MET A 697 16.62 14.82 38.35
CA MET A 697 17.64 14.11 37.59
C MET A 697 18.73 15.05 37.02
N GLY A 698 18.45 16.35 36.91
CA GLY A 698 19.39 17.37 36.45
C GLY A 698 19.15 17.85 35.02
N TRP A 699 18.07 17.42 34.37
CA TRP A 699 17.67 17.94 33.06
C TRP A 699 17.19 19.39 33.18
N THR A 700 17.62 20.24 32.26
CA THR A 700 17.17 21.64 32.19
C THR A 700 16.80 22.00 30.76
N LYS A 701 15.87 22.94 30.59
CA LYS A 701 15.51 23.52 29.29
C LYS A 701 15.92 24.98 29.21
N ASN A 702 16.23 25.44 28.01
CA ASN A 702 16.51 26.83 27.73
C ASN A 702 15.28 27.52 27.13
N GLY A 703 14.54 28.26 27.96
CA GLY A 703 13.29 28.92 27.56
C GLY A 703 12.05 28.11 27.94
N THR A 704 10.95 28.41 27.27
CA THR A 704 9.63 27.76 27.45
C THR A 704 9.40 26.80 26.30
N VAL A 705 8.75 25.66 26.56
CA VAL A 705 8.35 24.71 25.50
C VAL A 705 7.16 25.29 24.74
N THR A 706 7.21 25.25 23.41
CA THR A 706 6.10 25.69 22.54
C THR A 706 5.13 24.52 22.35
N TYR A 707 3.90 24.65 22.88
CA TYR A 707 2.83 23.66 22.71
C TYR A 707 1.80 24.10 21.67
N TYR A 708 1.16 23.11 21.06
CA TYR A 708 -0.03 23.25 20.24
C TYR A 708 -1.20 22.58 20.97
N ASP A 709 -2.24 23.36 21.31
CA ASP A 709 -3.30 22.94 22.23
C ASP A 709 -4.57 22.51 21.48
N ASP A 710 -4.80 23.10 20.30
CA ASP A 710 -5.96 22.86 19.45
C ASP A 710 -5.59 21.87 18.32
N VAL A 711 -4.87 20.79 18.68
CA VAL A 711 -4.48 19.75 17.72
C VAL A 711 -5.72 19.00 17.26
N PHE A 712 -5.86 18.83 15.95
CA PHE A 712 -6.92 18.04 15.35
C PHE A 712 -6.93 16.62 15.94
N ARG A 713 -8.03 16.23 16.58
CA ARG A 713 -8.20 14.94 17.24
C ARG A 713 -8.50 13.83 16.24
N ALA A 714 -7.51 13.53 15.41
CA ALA A 714 -7.53 12.43 14.47
C ALA A 714 -7.77 11.10 15.21
N ARG A 715 -8.62 10.26 14.64
CA ARG A 715 -8.92 8.90 15.13
C ARG A 715 -8.01 7.91 14.42
N ILE A 716 -6.80 7.70 14.93
CA ILE A 716 -5.83 6.78 14.32
C ILE A 716 -6.16 5.34 14.74
N PRO A 717 -6.53 4.42 13.83
CA PRO A 717 -6.74 3.02 14.19
C PRO A 717 -5.46 2.41 14.78
N ILE A 718 -5.59 1.65 15.88
CA ILE A 718 -4.44 0.93 16.44
C ILE A 718 -4.26 -0.43 15.79
N ASN A 719 -3.01 -0.79 15.54
CA ASN A 719 -2.57 -2.11 15.13
C ASN A 719 -1.19 -2.35 15.78
N TYR A 720 -1.19 -2.93 16.99
CA TYR A 720 0.05 -3.14 17.73
C TYR A 720 0.98 -4.07 16.96
N HIS A 721 2.23 -3.63 16.80
CA HIS A 721 3.28 -4.40 16.13
C HIS A 721 4.65 -4.16 16.77
N VAL A 722 5.61 -5.01 16.39
CA VAL A 722 7.00 -4.93 16.85
C VAL A 722 7.85 -4.42 15.68
N GLY A 723 8.37 -3.19 15.80
CA GLY A 723 9.26 -2.56 14.81
C GLY A 723 10.61 -3.27 14.75
N THR A 724 11.30 -3.37 15.89
CA THR A 724 12.58 -4.07 15.99
C THR A 724 12.46 -5.48 16.59
N MET A 725 12.61 -6.50 15.74
CA MET A 725 12.71 -7.90 16.16
C MET A 725 13.69 -8.67 15.27
N GLY A 726 14.73 -9.26 15.86
CA GLY A 726 15.74 -9.97 15.08
C GLY A 726 16.78 -10.75 15.88
N LEU A 727 17.63 -11.45 15.14
CA LEU A 727 18.74 -12.26 15.66
C LEU A 727 20.06 -11.53 15.51
N ALA A 728 20.96 -11.72 16.48
CA ALA A 728 22.30 -11.15 16.38
C ALA A 728 23.07 -11.74 15.17
N PRO A 729 23.61 -10.90 14.28
CA PRO A 729 24.31 -11.37 13.09
C PRO A 729 25.72 -11.88 13.41
N GLU A 730 26.27 -12.75 12.57
CA GLU A 730 27.64 -13.26 12.71
C GLU A 730 28.68 -12.21 12.31
N SER A 731 28.34 -11.34 11.36
CA SER A 731 29.30 -10.49 10.65
C SER A 731 30.05 -9.48 11.54
N HIS A 732 29.42 -9.00 12.62
CA HIS A 732 29.93 -7.93 13.48
C HIS A 732 29.68 -8.22 14.97
N ASP A 733 30.50 -7.60 15.84
CA ASP A 733 30.32 -7.74 17.29
C ASP A 733 29.22 -6.82 17.83
N PHE A 734 29.08 -5.62 17.27
CA PHE A 734 28.02 -4.65 17.57
C PHE A 734 27.44 -4.13 16.26
N VAL A 735 26.12 -4.10 16.16
CA VAL A 735 25.38 -3.68 14.96
C VAL A 735 24.33 -2.68 15.39
N ASP A 736 24.31 -1.52 14.74
CA ASP A 736 23.29 -0.47 14.92
C ASP A 736 21.88 -1.06 14.83
N SER A 737 21.01 -0.74 15.80
CA SER A 737 19.63 -1.26 15.80
C SER A 737 18.74 -0.65 14.73
N ILE A 738 19.13 0.48 14.11
CA ILE A 738 18.30 1.21 13.15
C ILE A 738 18.16 0.45 11.83
N PRO A 739 19.23 0.09 11.07
CA PRO A 739 19.00 -0.48 9.74
C PRO A 739 18.55 -1.95 9.82
N PRO A 740 17.48 -2.37 9.11
CA PRO A 740 17.11 -3.78 9.01
C PRO A 740 18.15 -4.63 8.29
N MET A 741 18.16 -5.93 8.60
CA MET A 741 19.10 -6.93 8.10
C MET A 741 18.40 -8.27 7.78
N PRO A 742 19.05 -9.22 7.07
CA PRO A 742 18.49 -10.53 6.77
C PRO A 742 17.93 -11.28 7.98
N SER A 743 18.59 -11.14 9.14
CA SER A 743 18.22 -11.77 10.39
C SER A 743 17.15 -11.02 11.20
N GLY A 744 16.47 -10.02 10.59
CA GLY A 744 15.46 -9.17 11.20
C GLY A 744 15.98 -7.77 11.51
N GLY A 745 15.74 -7.28 12.73
CA GLY A 745 16.09 -5.91 13.12
C GLY A 745 14.87 -4.99 13.01
N ASN A 746 15.10 -3.71 12.71
CA ASN A 746 14.05 -2.70 12.61
C ASN A 746 13.33 -2.78 11.26
N LEU A 747 12.29 -3.60 11.20
CA LEU A 747 11.57 -3.85 9.95
C LEU A 747 10.49 -2.80 9.71
N ASP A 748 9.92 -2.24 10.79
CA ASP A 748 8.84 -1.26 10.80
C ASP A 748 7.75 -1.55 9.79
N ASN A 749 7.27 -2.77 9.83
CA ASN A 749 6.09 -3.18 9.09
C ASN A 749 4.94 -3.34 10.07
N GLN A 750 3.90 -2.51 9.90
CA GLN A 750 2.69 -2.55 10.72
C GLN A 750 2.01 -3.94 10.75
N ARG A 751 2.32 -4.82 9.80
CA ARG A 751 1.82 -6.19 9.74
C ARG A 751 2.54 -7.16 10.70
N ILE A 752 3.64 -6.77 11.35
CA ILE A 752 4.39 -7.60 12.32
C ILE A 752 3.71 -7.51 13.70
N GLY A 753 2.42 -7.82 13.73
CA GLY A 753 1.54 -7.74 14.89
C GLY A 753 0.97 -9.10 15.30
N ILE A 754 -0.07 -9.05 16.12
CA ILE A 754 -0.75 -10.25 16.65
C ILE A 754 -1.24 -11.14 15.48
N GLY A 755 -0.91 -12.43 15.52
CA GLY A 755 -1.30 -13.39 14.49
C GLY A 755 -0.27 -13.55 13.37
N THR A 756 0.75 -12.70 13.31
CA THR A 756 1.86 -12.82 12.37
C THR A 756 2.95 -13.72 12.93
N THR A 757 3.51 -14.56 12.06
CA THR A 757 4.68 -15.40 12.32
C THR A 757 5.85 -14.88 11.51
N MET A 758 6.98 -14.64 12.16
CA MET A 758 8.23 -14.24 11.50
C MET A 758 9.21 -15.40 11.42
N TYR A 759 9.99 -15.46 10.34
CA TYR A 759 11.04 -16.44 10.10
C TYR A 759 12.37 -15.72 9.89
N TYR A 760 13.35 -16.00 10.73
CA TYR A 760 14.67 -15.37 10.70
C TYR A 760 15.79 -16.40 10.50
N PRO A 761 16.72 -16.20 9.55
CA PRO A 761 17.88 -17.05 9.39
C PRO A 761 18.82 -16.91 10.60
N VAL A 762 19.21 -18.05 11.19
CA VAL A 762 20.13 -18.12 12.33
C VAL A 762 21.57 -18.02 11.81
N GLU A 763 22.33 -17.03 12.27
CA GLU A 763 23.76 -16.87 11.92
C GLU A 763 24.70 -17.24 13.06
N VAL A 764 24.21 -17.21 14.30
CA VAL A 764 25.01 -17.47 15.51
C VAL A 764 24.35 -18.55 16.38
N ALA A 765 25.17 -19.31 17.10
CA ALA A 765 24.66 -20.36 17.98
C ALA A 765 23.68 -19.78 19.01
N GLY A 766 22.51 -20.40 19.13
CA GLY A 766 21.42 -19.94 19.99
C GLY A 766 20.52 -18.86 19.39
N GLY A 767 20.82 -18.33 18.20
CA GLY A 767 20.07 -17.25 17.54
C GLY A 767 20.28 -15.88 18.19
N LEU A 768 20.18 -15.79 19.52
CA LEU A 768 20.29 -14.55 20.30
C LEU A 768 19.23 -13.51 19.89
N ILE A 769 17.95 -13.92 19.93
CA ILE A 769 16.84 -13.03 19.57
C ILE A 769 16.66 -11.92 20.59
N SER A 770 16.48 -10.68 20.12
CA SER A 770 16.07 -9.52 20.92
C SER A 770 14.89 -8.81 20.25
N MET A 771 14.07 -8.13 21.06
CA MET A 771 12.80 -7.52 20.63
C MET A 771 12.61 -6.20 21.35
N GLY A 772 12.11 -5.19 20.64
CA GLY A 772 11.85 -3.86 21.18
C GLY A 772 11.05 -3.03 20.19
N ASP A 773 11.03 -1.73 20.40
CA ASP A 773 10.44 -0.78 19.43
C ASP A 773 9.00 -1.12 19.05
N ALA A 774 8.15 -1.23 20.06
CA ALA A 774 6.76 -1.57 19.82
C ALA A 774 5.96 -0.32 19.47
N HIS A 775 5.04 -0.48 18.52
CA HIS A 775 4.26 0.62 17.96
C HIS A 775 2.76 0.39 18.18
N ALA A 776 2.01 1.46 18.42
CA ALA A 776 0.55 1.40 18.51
C ALA A 776 -0.12 1.45 17.14
N ALA A 777 0.45 2.24 16.23
CA ALA A 777 -0.01 2.44 14.85
C ALA A 777 1.13 3.03 14.02
N GLN A 778 1.13 2.74 12.73
CA GLN A 778 2.10 3.22 11.75
C GLN A 778 1.46 3.06 10.36
N GLY A 779 1.67 4.02 9.47
CA GLY A 779 1.36 3.88 8.04
C GLY A 779 2.54 3.29 7.26
N ASP A 780 2.25 2.67 6.12
CA ASP A 780 3.24 2.14 5.18
C ASP A 780 4.10 3.29 4.60
N SER A 781 5.23 3.59 5.26
CA SER A 781 6.33 4.50 4.89
C SER A 781 7.10 5.00 6.12
N GLU A 782 6.46 5.00 7.29
CA GLU A 782 6.96 5.63 8.52
C GLU A 782 7.51 7.04 8.26
N LEU A 783 6.77 7.80 7.47
CA LEU A 783 7.28 8.97 6.75
C LEU A 783 8.08 9.96 7.62
N ASP A 784 7.60 10.30 8.81
CA ASP A 784 8.19 11.35 9.62
C ASP A 784 9.38 10.95 10.49
N GLY A 785 9.74 9.66 10.48
CA GLY A 785 10.85 9.12 11.25
C GLY A 785 10.46 8.11 12.30
N THR A 786 9.20 8.13 12.77
CA THR A 786 8.74 7.24 13.85
C THR A 786 7.28 6.88 13.71
N ALA A 787 6.87 5.73 14.25
CA ALA A 787 5.47 5.37 14.42
C ALA A 787 4.77 6.12 15.57
N ILE A 788 3.62 5.62 16.04
CA ILE A 788 3.18 5.86 17.43
C ILE A 788 3.94 4.92 18.35
N GLU A 789 5.12 5.37 18.74
CA GLU A 789 6.06 4.77 19.67
C GLU A 789 5.42 4.47 21.03
N THR A 790 5.28 3.21 21.42
CA THR A 790 4.61 2.83 22.67
C THR A 790 5.25 1.63 23.38
N SER A 791 5.16 1.60 24.71
CA SER A 791 5.66 0.44 25.45
C SER A 791 4.62 -0.68 25.44
N VAL A 792 5.03 -1.91 25.14
CA VAL A 792 4.14 -3.08 24.98
C VAL A 792 4.71 -4.28 25.74
N THR A 793 3.84 -5.13 26.27
CA THR A 793 4.21 -6.48 26.70
C THR A 793 3.71 -7.48 25.68
N GLY A 794 4.63 -8.23 25.07
CA GLY A 794 4.31 -9.23 24.06
C GLY A 794 4.43 -10.66 24.58
N LYS A 795 3.63 -11.56 24.00
CA LYS A 795 3.76 -13.01 24.18
C LYS A 795 4.12 -13.65 22.84
N PHE A 796 5.18 -14.43 22.84
CA PHE A 796 5.76 -15.02 21.63
C PHE A 796 5.97 -16.51 21.81
N ARG A 797 5.87 -17.29 20.73
CA ARG A 797 6.36 -18.66 20.68
C ARG A 797 7.60 -18.74 19.80
N LEU A 798 8.68 -19.31 20.35
CA LEU A 798 9.96 -19.44 19.66
C LEU A 798 10.17 -20.89 19.24
N THR A 799 10.14 -21.17 17.94
CA THR A 799 10.29 -22.51 17.37
C THR A 799 11.51 -22.56 16.46
N LEU A 800 12.44 -23.45 16.76
CA LEU A 800 13.59 -23.73 15.90
C LEU A 800 13.20 -24.70 14.79
N ILE A 801 13.52 -24.35 13.54
CA ILE A 801 13.42 -25.22 12.36
C ILE A 801 14.84 -25.56 11.92
N LYS A 802 15.17 -26.85 11.90
CA LYS A 802 16.53 -27.29 11.57
C LYS A 802 16.78 -27.27 10.07
N LYS A 803 18.01 -26.94 9.67
CA LYS A 803 18.42 -26.89 8.27
C LYS A 803 18.12 -28.16 7.47
N ASP A 804 18.23 -29.34 8.10
CA ASP A 804 17.94 -30.63 7.46
C ASP A 804 16.43 -30.94 7.34
N GLU A 805 15.57 -30.12 7.94
CA GLU A 805 14.11 -30.17 7.84
C GLU A 805 13.56 -29.20 6.78
N PHE A 806 14.40 -28.36 6.16
CA PHE A 806 13.96 -27.36 5.20
C PHE A 806 13.27 -27.97 3.98
N THR A 807 12.12 -27.38 3.63
CA THR A 807 11.37 -27.62 2.40
C THR A 807 10.92 -26.29 1.82
N GLY A 808 10.64 -26.25 0.51
CA GLY A 808 10.09 -25.05 -0.14
C GLY A 808 11.00 -23.83 0.02
N ALA A 809 10.39 -22.68 0.34
CA ALA A 809 11.09 -21.40 0.48
C ALA A 809 12.08 -21.34 1.65
N MET A 810 11.94 -22.19 2.67
CA MET A 810 12.86 -22.19 3.82
C MET A 810 14.30 -22.48 3.40
N ALA A 811 14.51 -23.25 2.33
CA ALA A 811 15.84 -23.57 1.82
C ALA A 811 16.57 -22.39 1.16
N THR A 812 15.85 -21.33 0.83
CA THR A 812 16.35 -20.15 0.12
C THR A 812 16.23 -18.87 0.96
N LEU A 813 15.88 -18.98 2.24
CA LEU A 813 15.60 -17.83 3.09
C LEU A 813 16.89 -17.07 3.45
N ASP A 814 17.08 -15.93 2.78
CA ASP A 814 18.15 -14.95 3.02
C ASP A 814 17.60 -13.54 3.33
N PHE A 815 16.35 -13.48 3.79
CA PHE A 815 15.60 -12.28 4.17
C PHE A 815 14.60 -12.61 5.29
N PRO A 816 14.09 -11.60 6.04
CA PRO A 816 13.02 -11.83 7.01
C PRO A 816 11.68 -12.07 6.29
N LEU A 817 11.05 -13.20 6.58
CA LEU A 817 9.76 -13.59 6.00
C LEU A 817 8.67 -13.54 7.07
N GLY A 818 7.57 -12.87 6.74
CA GLY A 818 6.34 -12.84 7.52
C GLY A 818 5.27 -13.78 6.95
N GLU A 819 4.44 -14.30 7.83
CA GLU A 819 3.30 -15.16 7.49
C GLU A 819 2.10 -14.79 8.36
N THR A 820 0.97 -14.49 7.74
CA THR A 820 -0.33 -14.36 8.40
C THR A 820 -1.21 -15.56 8.06
N GLU A 821 -2.44 -15.60 8.56
CA GLU A 821 -3.41 -16.63 8.17
C GLU A 821 -3.60 -16.66 6.64
N ASP A 822 -3.70 -15.48 6.02
CA ASP A 822 -4.15 -15.32 4.63
C ASP A 822 -3.04 -14.93 3.65
N ALA A 823 -1.85 -14.53 4.12
CA ALA A 823 -0.80 -14.01 3.24
C ALA A 823 0.62 -14.39 3.69
N TRP A 824 1.55 -14.33 2.73
CA TRP A 824 2.99 -14.21 2.99
C TRP A 824 3.43 -12.77 2.82
N ILE A 825 4.42 -12.35 3.59
CA ILE A 825 5.01 -11.00 3.55
C ILE A 825 6.51 -11.13 3.33
N VAL A 826 7.01 -10.67 2.19
CA VAL A 826 8.44 -10.70 1.85
C VAL A 826 9.00 -9.29 1.93
N HIS A 827 10.12 -9.10 2.61
CA HIS A 827 10.73 -7.79 2.84
C HIS A 827 12.01 -7.62 2.02
N GLY A 828 12.00 -6.66 1.09
CA GLY A 828 13.18 -6.19 0.38
C GLY A 828 13.67 -4.85 0.91
N PHE A 829 14.99 -4.69 0.93
CA PHE A 829 15.64 -3.47 1.41
C PHE A 829 16.56 -2.88 0.35
N THR A 830 17.01 -1.64 0.54
CA THR A 830 17.99 -0.97 -0.32
C THR A 830 19.19 -1.88 -0.63
N GLU A 831 19.75 -2.52 0.41
CA GLU A 831 20.72 -3.60 0.29
C GLU A 831 20.18 -4.84 1.00
N THR A 832 20.18 -5.99 0.31
CA THR A 832 19.68 -7.26 0.88
C THR A 832 20.43 -7.66 2.14
N ASP A 833 21.76 -7.49 2.14
CA ASP A 833 22.63 -7.58 3.31
C ASP A 833 23.58 -6.38 3.33
N TYR A 834 23.15 -5.30 4.01
CA TYR A 834 23.95 -4.08 4.10
C TYR A 834 25.25 -4.28 4.90
N LEU A 835 25.29 -5.24 5.82
CA LEU A 835 26.50 -5.55 6.61
C LEU A 835 27.55 -6.28 5.78
N ALA A 836 27.13 -7.07 4.79
CA ALA A 836 28.04 -7.62 3.78
C ALA A 836 28.50 -6.54 2.79
N THR A 837 27.58 -5.72 2.28
CA THR A 837 27.89 -4.66 1.30
C THR A 837 28.83 -3.59 1.89
N PHE A 838 28.53 -3.12 3.10
CA PHE A 838 29.26 -2.05 3.79
C PHE A 838 30.08 -2.58 4.98
N ARG A 839 30.68 -3.77 4.82
CA ARG A 839 31.38 -4.49 5.90
C ARG A 839 32.41 -3.69 6.70
N ASP A 840 33.18 -2.82 6.04
CA ASP A 840 34.22 -2.04 6.73
C ASP A 840 33.67 -0.77 7.38
N ASN A 841 32.48 -0.31 6.95
CA ASN A 841 31.83 0.90 7.44
C ASN A 841 30.30 0.81 7.30
N PRO A 842 29.59 0.04 8.15
CA PRO A 842 28.16 -0.20 8.01
C PRO A 842 27.30 1.06 7.92
N GLY A 843 27.75 2.17 8.53
CA GLY A 843 27.08 3.46 8.47
C GLY A 843 27.02 4.10 7.07
N ASP A 844 27.72 3.57 6.07
CA ASP A 844 27.57 4.03 4.67
C ASP A 844 26.17 3.76 4.11
N ILE A 845 25.39 2.84 4.72
CA ILE A 845 24.00 2.56 4.34
C ILE A 845 23.10 3.80 4.37
N TYR A 846 23.34 4.70 5.33
CA TYR A 846 22.63 5.96 5.51
C TYR A 846 22.78 6.95 4.33
N GLY A 847 23.84 6.80 3.53
CA GLY A 847 24.04 7.55 2.29
C GLY A 847 23.66 6.78 1.02
N ALA A 848 23.19 5.55 1.15
CA ALA A 848 22.89 4.64 0.03
C ALA A 848 21.40 4.36 -0.16
N SER A 849 20.54 4.80 0.78
CA SER A 849 19.09 4.61 0.81
C SER A 849 18.42 4.97 -0.52
N ASN A 850 17.61 4.05 -1.07
CA ASN A 850 16.95 4.24 -2.37
C ASN A 850 15.78 3.25 -2.54
N ILE A 851 14.58 3.76 -2.87
CA ILE A 851 13.36 2.97 -3.01
C ILE A 851 13.44 2.07 -4.25
N ASP A 852 14.01 2.56 -5.35
CA ASP A 852 14.15 1.79 -6.59
C ASP A 852 14.92 0.47 -6.36
N LYS A 853 16.02 0.53 -5.59
CA LYS A 853 16.79 -0.64 -5.16
C LYS A 853 15.99 -1.54 -4.22
N ALA A 854 15.29 -0.96 -3.24
CA ALA A 854 14.47 -1.73 -2.31
C ALA A 854 13.37 -2.51 -3.04
N MET A 855 12.67 -1.88 -3.98
CA MET A 855 11.67 -2.52 -4.84
C MET A 855 12.27 -3.63 -5.70
N LYS A 856 13.43 -3.41 -6.32
CA LYS A 856 14.14 -4.48 -7.07
C LYS A 856 14.42 -5.69 -6.18
N ASN A 857 14.92 -5.46 -4.96
CA ASN A 857 15.26 -6.53 -4.04
C ASN A 857 14.00 -7.24 -3.53
N ALA A 858 12.92 -6.49 -3.25
CA ALA A 858 11.62 -7.03 -2.88
C ALA A 858 11.07 -7.95 -3.98
N TYR A 859 11.09 -7.52 -5.24
CA TYR A 859 10.72 -8.38 -6.36
C TYR A 859 11.61 -9.63 -6.45
N THR A 860 12.93 -9.46 -6.38
CA THR A 860 13.89 -10.57 -6.50
C THR A 860 13.64 -11.64 -5.44
N GLN A 861 13.40 -11.22 -4.20
CA GLN A 861 13.11 -12.13 -3.08
C GLN A 861 11.71 -12.73 -3.19
N THR A 862 10.70 -11.94 -3.59
CA THR A 862 9.33 -12.44 -3.84
C THR A 862 9.34 -13.53 -4.90
N ARG A 863 10.05 -13.31 -6.01
CA ARG A 863 10.23 -14.30 -7.07
C ARG A 863 10.93 -15.56 -6.58
N LYS A 864 12.06 -15.42 -5.88
CA LYS A 864 12.77 -16.56 -5.26
C LYS A 864 11.84 -17.34 -4.33
N PHE A 865 11.07 -16.65 -3.51
CA PHE A 865 10.10 -17.23 -2.58
C PHE A 865 9.02 -18.03 -3.29
N VAL A 866 8.26 -17.42 -4.21
CA VAL A 866 7.13 -18.12 -4.86
C VAL A 866 7.59 -19.28 -5.74
N MET A 867 8.76 -19.16 -6.39
CA MET A 867 9.36 -20.27 -7.13
C MET A 867 9.75 -21.43 -6.21
N ALA A 868 10.39 -21.14 -5.08
CA ALA A 868 10.82 -22.18 -4.15
C ALA A 868 9.66 -22.85 -3.42
N GLU A 869 8.67 -22.07 -2.96
CA GLU A 869 7.52 -22.57 -2.20
C GLU A 869 6.51 -23.30 -3.09
N TYR A 870 6.16 -22.70 -4.23
CA TYR A 870 5.11 -23.21 -5.11
C TYR A 870 5.65 -23.88 -6.37
N GLY A 871 6.97 -24.04 -6.52
CA GLY A 871 7.56 -24.78 -7.63
C GLY A 871 7.30 -24.15 -9.00
N LEU A 872 7.10 -22.83 -9.04
CA LEU A 872 6.84 -22.09 -10.27
C LEU A 872 8.12 -21.93 -11.10
N THR A 873 7.95 -21.89 -12.42
CA THR A 873 8.96 -21.34 -13.33
C THR A 873 9.10 -19.83 -13.14
N GLU A 874 10.16 -19.24 -13.70
CA GLU A 874 10.37 -17.79 -13.65
C GLU A 874 9.27 -17.01 -14.37
N ALA A 875 8.78 -17.53 -15.51
CA ALA A 875 7.68 -16.92 -16.25
C ALA A 875 6.37 -16.95 -15.44
N GLU A 876 6.00 -18.11 -14.88
CA GLU A 876 4.81 -18.24 -14.03
C GLU A 876 4.91 -17.36 -12.77
N ALA A 877 6.09 -17.31 -12.14
CA ALA A 877 6.30 -16.45 -10.97
C ALA A 877 6.10 -14.97 -11.31
N THR A 878 6.64 -14.51 -12.44
CA THR A 878 6.50 -13.12 -12.91
C THR A 878 5.03 -12.77 -13.15
N THR A 879 4.30 -13.62 -13.87
CA THR A 879 2.87 -13.45 -14.15
C THR A 879 2.00 -13.53 -12.89
N VAL A 880 2.31 -14.38 -11.90
CA VAL A 880 1.56 -14.39 -10.64
C VAL A 880 1.82 -13.12 -9.83
N ILE A 881 3.07 -12.64 -9.84
CA ILE A 881 3.45 -11.43 -9.12
C ILE A 881 2.74 -10.21 -9.68
N THR A 882 2.81 -9.98 -11.00
CA THR A 882 2.19 -8.80 -11.63
C THR A 882 0.66 -8.74 -11.45
N THR A 883 -0.01 -9.90 -11.43
CA THR A 883 -1.48 -9.96 -11.48
C THR A 883 -2.14 -10.04 -10.11
N GLY A 884 -1.40 -10.43 -9.06
CA GLY A 884 -2.00 -10.71 -7.76
C GLY A 884 -1.13 -10.44 -6.53
N VAL A 885 0.08 -9.90 -6.69
CA VAL A 885 0.95 -9.53 -5.55
C VAL A 885 1.09 -8.02 -5.46
N ASP A 886 0.90 -7.50 -4.25
CA ASP A 886 1.00 -6.07 -3.98
C ASP A 886 2.36 -5.70 -3.40
N PHE A 887 2.93 -4.58 -3.85
CA PHE A 887 4.14 -4.00 -3.28
C PHE A 887 3.85 -2.65 -2.62
N SER A 888 4.22 -2.56 -1.34
CA SER A 888 4.00 -1.37 -0.51
C SER A 888 5.31 -0.92 0.13
N ILE A 889 5.41 0.38 0.39
CA ILE A 889 6.57 0.94 1.08
C ILE A 889 6.49 0.52 2.54
N THR A 890 7.56 -0.05 3.08
CA THR A 890 7.60 -0.45 4.50
C THR A 890 7.94 0.77 5.36
N GLN A 891 9.16 1.27 5.19
CA GLN A 891 9.70 2.46 5.85
C GLN A 891 10.73 3.15 4.97
N LEU A 892 10.93 4.45 5.21
CA LEU A 892 11.87 5.32 4.48
C LEU A 892 12.82 6.09 5.43
N VAL A 893 13.12 5.52 6.60
CA VAL A 893 13.76 6.28 7.68
C VAL A 893 14.97 5.59 8.32
N ASP A 894 15.13 4.27 8.11
CA ASP A 894 16.16 3.47 8.80
C ASP A 894 17.50 3.34 8.07
N GLY A 895 17.75 4.18 7.07
CA GLY A 895 18.92 4.04 6.20
C GLY A 895 18.81 2.87 5.21
N ASN A 896 18.58 1.63 5.66
CA ASN A 896 18.27 0.50 4.77
C ASN A 896 16.77 0.46 4.46
N TRP A 897 16.28 1.39 3.62
CA TRP A 897 14.85 1.55 3.33
C TRP A 897 14.20 0.29 2.79
N GLY A 898 12.93 0.09 3.12
CA GLY A 898 12.19 -1.14 2.89
C GLY A 898 11.00 -1.01 1.94
N VAL A 899 10.80 -2.05 1.12
CA VAL A 899 9.58 -2.33 0.36
C VAL A 899 9.18 -3.77 0.70
N HIS A 900 7.91 -4.03 0.95
CA HIS A 900 7.42 -5.37 1.20
C HIS A 900 6.40 -5.77 0.14
N SER A 901 6.36 -7.07 -0.16
CA SER A 901 5.28 -7.66 -0.94
C SER A 901 4.28 -8.38 -0.04
N VAL A 902 3.00 -8.29 -0.39
CA VAL A 902 1.92 -9.06 0.22
C VAL A 902 1.42 -10.07 -0.80
N ILE A 903 1.58 -11.35 -0.49
CA ILE A 903 1.27 -12.46 -1.39
C ILE A 903 0.08 -13.23 -0.81
N PRO A 904 -1.15 -13.05 -1.33
CA PRO A 904 -2.32 -13.80 -0.88
C PRO A 904 -2.14 -15.31 -1.07
N LYS A 905 -2.35 -16.10 -0.01
CA LYS A 905 -2.28 -17.56 -0.07
C LYS A 905 -3.38 -18.15 -0.96
N THR A 906 -4.52 -17.45 -1.09
CA THR A 906 -5.67 -17.85 -1.92
C THR A 906 -5.32 -18.01 -3.40
N ILE A 907 -4.29 -17.32 -3.89
CA ILE A 907 -3.79 -17.46 -5.27
C ILE A 907 -3.37 -18.91 -5.57
N PHE A 908 -2.82 -19.61 -4.59
CA PHE A 908 -2.23 -20.94 -4.75
C PHE A 908 -3.21 -22.07 -4.38
N TYR A 909 -4.52 -21.84 -4.53
CA TYR A 909 -5.59 -22.73 -4.10
C TYR A 909 -5.39 -24.21 -4.52
N GLU A 910 -5.00 -24.48 -5.77
CA GLU A 910 -4.83 -25.86 -6.25
C GLU A 910 -3.79 -26.64 -5.44
N LYS A 911 -2.66 -26.02 -5.08
CA LYS A 911 -1.63 -26.66 -4.25
C LYS A 911 -2.04 -26.80 -2.79
N LEU A 912 -2.77 -25.84 -2.26
CA LEU A 912 -3.18 -25.85 -0.85
C LEU A 912 -4.36 -26.81 -0.59
N PHE A 913 -5.24 -27.03 -1.57
CA PHE A 913 -6.51 -27.73 -1.34
C PHE A 913 -6.80 -28.91 -2.27
N LEU A 914 -6.20 -29.01 -3.47
CA LEU A 914 -6.46 -30.12 -4.41
C LEU A 914 -5.37 -31.21 -4.42
N ASP A 915 -4.13 -30.88 -4.04
CA ASP A 915 -3.00 -31.83 -3.94
C ASP A 915 -3.09 -32.75 -2.70
N THR A 916 -4.19 -32.66 -1.93
CA THR A 916 -4.50 -33.56 -0.80
C THR A 916 -5.22 -34.85 -1.23
N THR A 917 -5.26 -35.19 -2.52
CA THR A 917 -5.82 -36.48 -2.96
C THR A 917 -4.88 -37.63 -2.58
N PRO A 918 -5.30 -38.60 -1.75
CA PRO A 918 -4.49 -39.77 -1.46
C PRO A 918 -4.33 -40.62 -2.73
N ALA A 919 -3.12 -41.14 -2.92
CA ALA A 919 -2.74 -42.06 -3.98
C ALA A 919 -3.82 -43.11 -4.27
N GLU A 920 -4.10 -43.31 -5.56
CA GLU A 920 -4.95 -44.33 -6.17
C GLU A 920 -5.37 -45.49 -5.24
N GLU A 921 -6.57 -45.42 -4.64
CA GLU A 921 -7.29 -46.61 -4.19
C GLU A 921 -8.72 -46.64 -4.74
N ASN A 922 -8.92 -47.50 -5.75
CA ASN A 922 -10.16 -48.18 -6.12
C ASN A 922 -11.44 -47.32 -6.28
N LEU A 923 -11.59 -46.72 -7.47
CA LEU A 923 -12.88 -46.31 -8.04
C LEU A 923 -13.76 -47.55 -8.34
N ASN A 924 -14.39 -48.15 -7.32
CA ASN A 924 -15.53 -49.05 -7.51
C ASN A 924 -16.43 -49.24 -6.27
N THR A 925 -16.52 -48.23 -5.42
CA THR A 925 -17.58 -48.15 -4.40
C THR A 925 -18.32 -46.84 -4.55
N PRO A 926 -19.67 -46.86 -4.69
CA PRO A 926 -20.44 -45.63 -4.75
C PRO A 926 -20.28 -44.90 -3.41
N VAL A 927 -19.61 -43.75 -3.44
CA VAL A 927 -19.55 -42.82 -2.31
C VAL A 927 -20.97 -42.33 -2.08
N SER A 928 -21.52 -42.63 -0.91
CA SER A 928 -22.78 -42.07 -0.47
C SER A 928 -22.63 -40.56 -0.31
N VAL A 929 -23.42 -39.80 -1.07
CA VAL A 929 -23.63 -38.36 -0.86
C VAL A 929 -23.95 -38.12 0.61
N PRO A 930 -23.28 -37.18 1.31
CA PRO A 930 -23.70 -36.77 2.64
C PRO A 930 -25.12 -36.23 2.54
N THR A 931 -26.07 -36.94 3.14
CA THR A 931 -27.42 -36.39 3.36
C THR A 931 -27.28 -35.14 4.21
N GLU A 932 -27.97 -34.08 3.79
CA GLU A 932 -28.18 -32.83 4.54
C GLU A 932 -28.30 -33.09 6.05
N PRO A 933 -27.80 -32.17 6.91
CA PRO A 933 -28.07 -32.26 8.34
C PRO A 933 -29.57 -32.32 8.55
N ALA A 934 -30.04 -33.42 9.15
CA ALA A 934 -31.44 -33.57 9.50
C ALA A 934 -31.88 -32.39 10.37
N LEU A 935 -32.87 -31.63 9.87
CA LEU A 935 -33.64 -30.67 10.65
C LEU A 935 -34.07 -31.32 11.98
N PRO A 936 -33.88 -30.67 13.13
CA PRO A 936 -34.31 -31.23 14.40
C PRO A 936 -35.82 -31.49 14.40
N SER A 937 -36.19 -32.68 14.85
CA SER A 937 -37.57 -33.15 14.97
C SER A 937 -38.43 -32.18 15.78
N ALA A 938 -39.65 -31.96 15.29
CA ALA A 938 -40.70 -31.17 15.94
C ALA A 938 -41.04 -31.71 17.34
N ASP A 939 -40.41 -31.16 18.38
CA ASP A 939 -40.93 -31.15 19.75
C ASP A 939 -40.21 -30.15 20.71
N VAL A 940 -39.55 -29.11 20.18
CA VAL A 940 -39.07 -27.96 20.98
C VAL A 940 -39.33 -26.63 20.25
N VAL A 941 -40.55 -26.46 19.72
CA VAL A 941 -41.04 -25.19 19.18
C VAL A 941 -42.34 -24.81 19.89
N SER A 942 -42.25 -24.45 21.17
CA SER A 942 -43.37 -23.82 21.88
C SER A 942 -42.97 -22.78 22.94
N SER A 943 -41.76 -22.23 22.90
CA SER A 943 -41.36 -21.15 23.83
C SER A 943 -40.57 -20.00 23.19
N ALA A 944 -40.44 -19.97 21.86
CA ALA A 944 -39.72 -18.90 21.13
C ALA A 944 -40.58 -18.13 20.11
N PHE A 945 -41.92 -18.27 20.16
CA PHE A 945 -42.86 -17.61 19.24
C PHE A 945 -43.77 -16.56 19.90
N PHE A 946 -43.35 -16.00 21.06
CA PHE A 946 -44.06 -14.92 21.75
C PHE A 946 -43.18 -13.69 22.08
N ALA A 947 -42.08 -13.48 21.35
CA ALA A 947 -41.16 -12.37 21.62
C ALA A 947 -40.85 -11.46 20.42
N THR A 948 -41.66 -11.50 19.35
CA THR A 948 -41.44 -10.63 18.16
C THR A 948 -42.67 -9.80 17.76
N GLU A 949 -43.82 -9.97 18.41
CA GLU A 949 -44.98 -9.06 18.23
C GLU A 949 -45.10 -7.97 19.31
N SER A 950 -44.21 -7.93 20.31
CA SER A 950 -44.23 -6.92 21.39
C SER A 950 -43.26 -5.75 21.19
N LEU A 951 -42.39 -5.77 20.17
CA LEU A 951 -41.45 -4.68 19.85
C LEU A 951 -42.00 -3.69 18.81
N ALA A 952 -42.84 -4.14 17.88
CA ALA A 952 -43.52 -3.25 16.93
C ALA A 952 -44.62 -2.39 17.59
N ALA A 953 -45.23 -2.87 18.68
CA ALA A 953 -46.22 -2.10 19.44
C ALA A 953 -45.59 -1.06 20.39
N LEU A 954 -44.32 -1.25 20.81
CA LEU A 954 -43.60 -0.29 21.66
C LEU A 954 -43.06 0.90 20.85
N PHE A 955 -42.69 0.68 19.59
CA PHE A 955 -42.19 1.73 18.68
C PHE A 955 -43.31 2.68 18.22
N VAL A 956 -44.52 2.16 18.00
CA VAL A 956 -45.69 2.98 17.61
C VAL A 956 -46.29 3.74 18.80
N ALA A 957 -46.13 3.25 20.03
CA ALA A 957 -46.56 3.95 21.25
C ALA A 957 -45.61 5.08 21.69
N LEU A 958 -44.30 4.98 21.38
CA LEU A 958 -43.34 6.05 21.68
C LEU A 958 -43.48 7.26 20.76
N ILE A 959 -43.94 7.06 19.52
CA ILE A 959 -44.15 8.15 18.55
C ILE A 959 -45.42 8.97 18.88
N PHE A 960 -46.38 8.42 19.64
CA PHE A 960 -47.60 9.14 20.02
C PHE A 960 -47.50 9.98 21.30
N PHE A 961 -46.38 9.97 22.03
CA PHE A 961 -46.19 10.79 23.24
C PHE A 961 -45.28 12.03 23.04
N VAL A 962 -44.83 12.29 21.82
CA VAL A 962 -43.97 13.45 21.48
C VAL A 962 -44.70 14.52 20.65
N VAL A 963 -46.02 14.38 20.39
CA VAL A 963 -46.83 15.40 19.67
C VAL A 963 -48.11 15.80 20.43
N ILE A 964 -48.04 15.97 21.76
CA ILE A 964 -49.05 16.73 22.53
C ILE A 964 -48.37 17.71 23.47
#